data_AF-A0A8H7QFP2-F1
#
_entry.id   AF-A0A8H7QFP2-F1
#
_cell.length_a   1.000
_cell.length_b   1.000
_cell.length_c   1.000
_cell.angle_alpha   90.00
_cell.angle_beta   90.00
_cell.angle_gamma   90.00
#
_symmetry.space_group_name_H-M   'P 1'
#
loop_
_entity.id
_entity.type
_entity.pdbx_description
1 polymer ?
#
loop_
_entity_poly.entity_id
_entity_poly.type
_entity_poly.pdbx_seq_one_letter_code
_entity_poly.pdbx_strand_id
1 'polypeptide(L)'
;MSSESDFDMYEEESEFGSSMSGSGYNSNDEGMEDFDPDTKPKAYQVEYNVLSCNHLKSKQDKEVSQVSIILGLSTEDAATLLRYFRWNKEKLFEQYMESSEKVLRQAGVSSISNLRHALVLARDVGGDFMCEICCDDSPDMETISISCGHRFCKKCYTHYINQKIREEGESRRIQCPENNCPVIVDEKTVALLVDNETNLKYHELLNRTFVDDNDFLRWCPAPDCEYAIECTVPSTSLNSIVPTVQCLCHCRFCFGCGLDDHQPCICILVKKWLQKCEDDSETANWISAHTKECPKCHSTIEKNGGCNHMTCRKCRYEFCWVCMGPWSEHGTSWYTCNRYDEKSSENARDNQTQSRASLERYLHYYNRYANHEQSAKLDQDLYQKTEKKMEEMQQTSDLSWIEVQFLKKAVDVTVQSRTTLKWTYAFAFYLDRTNETELFEDNQRDLEMATEQLSELLEKPLEPQKIAELRQAVLDKTVYVKLRREILLEDTAKGLQDGRWKFFIMIPRSGKVMGQFARFSSKSRMQYAIKNENSSNKSTSLHKQLKDDASSKNYSFIPYASPSQHKPSSVTSSRSTQSSSVGSSRSTQSSSVVVQPATNPFNTTSTTNTMTKEEEKLLLKKERERQAIARTENNARFKEYLLRLPPLSYPSHYKVDCVSTLDETNKKLAQLLKNNEEKVFGVDLEWPPCFVKGQVENKVTLVQICSADSILLIQVARIQGGFPPQLRQFFEDKTILKSGVNIGADGLKLHRDFGFITNGLLELRDLAEMTKSPKLEFSHLRSLRALTGLFLEQNMAKGKVRLSNWAVSKLSPLQIKYAALDAYASYQLYVVLNALKDTNKSIHIRHLVNEDVPEANQVKKTKNGQQQKPASKQQIGHLSGPSSTVTIVKKKQ
;
A
#
# COMPACT_ATOMS: atom_id res chain seq x y z
N MET A 1 54.20 43.22 64.33
CA MET A 1 53.38 44.28 63.69
C MET A 1 53.43 44.01 62.20
N SER A 2 52.41 43.65 61.45
CA SER A 2 50.97 43.33 61.63
C SER A 2 50.61 42.67 60.27
N SER A 3 50.06 41.45 60.25
CA SER A 3 48.69 41.13 59.77
C SER A 3 48.38 41.68 58.36
N GLU A 4 47.98 40.94 57.32
CA GLU A 4 47.22 39.68 57.10
C GLU A 4 47.45 39.32 55.61
N SER A 5 48.04 38.19 55.21
CA SER A 5 47.57 36.79 55.15
C SER A 5 46.61 36.47 54.01
N ASP A 6 47.21 36.02 52.90
CA ASP A 6 46.66 35.18 51.83
C ASP A 6 45.96 33.93 52.37
N PHE A 7 44.93 33.47 51.66
CA PHE A 7 44.29 32.18 51.93
C PHE A 7 43.97 31.45 50.62
N ASP A 8 44.85 30.52 50.26
CA ASP A 8 44.59 29.36 49.40
C ASP A 8 43.91 28.26 50.22
N MET A 9 42.97 27.52 49.64
CA MET A 9 42.49 26.26 50.21
C MET A 9 42.21 25.22 49.13
N TYR A 10 42.85 24.06 49.29
CA TYR A 10 42.63 22.81 48.57
C TYR A 10 41.41 22.03 49.11
N GLU A 11 40.83 21.22 48.22
CA GLU A 11 39.99 20.00 48.34
C GLU A 11 39.51 19.51 49.72
N GLU A 12 38.21 19.19 49.84
CA GLU A 12 37.69 17.82 50.07
C GLU A 12 36.14 17.75 50.08
N GLU A 13 35.62 16.57 49.77
CA GLU A 13 34.20 16.18 49.71
C GLU A 13 33.50 16.21 51.08
N SER A 14 32.19 16.51 51.10
CA SER A 14 31.29 16.03 52.17
C SER A 14 29.82 16.01 51.74
N GLU A 15 29.18 14.84 51.89
CA GLU A 15 27.73 14.67 51.95
C GLU A 15 27.09 15.57 53.02
N PHE A 16 25.95 16.20 52.70
CA PHE A 16 24.92 16.49 53.70
C PHE A 16 23.55 16.62 53.04
N GLY A 17 22.65 15.69 53.35
CA GLY A 17 21.23 15.84 53.06
C GLY A 17 20.57 16.81 54.05
N SER A 18 19.59 17.56 53.59
CA SER A 18 18.46 17.93 54.45
C SER A 18 17.22 18.27 53.63
N SER A 19 16.11 17.82 54.18
CA SER A 19 14.73 17.91 53.72
C SER A 19 14.18 19.35 53.67
N MET A 20 13.19 19.56 52.80
CA MET A 20 12.03 20.45 52.95
C MET A 20 11.23 20.36 51.64
N SER A 21 9.91 20.30 51.56
CA SER A 21 8.80 20.03 52.47
C SER A 21 7.59 20.01 51.53
N GLY A 22 6.69 19.04 51.67
CA GLY A 22 5.54 18.91 50.78
C GLY A 22 4.60 20.12 50.81
N SER A 23 4.16 20.56 49.63
CA SER A 23 2.84 21.18 49.49
C SER A 23 1.92 20.15 48.85
N GLY A 24 0.95 19.67 49.64
CA GLY A 24 -0.10 18.79 49.17
C GLY A 24 -0.89 19.47 48.05
N TYR A 25 -0.92 18.84 46.88
CA TYR A 25 -1.91 19.15 45.87
C TYR A 25 -3.14 18.31 46.16
N ASN A 26 -4.18 18.99 46.63
CA ASN A 26 -5.52 18.43 46.76
C ASN A 26 -6.03 18.00 45.39
N SER A 27 -6.36 16.72 45.30
CA SER A 27 -7.26 16.13 44.31
C SER A 27 -8.65 16.77 44.41
N ASN A 28 -9.11 17.37 43.31
CA ASN A 28 -10.48 17.45 42.79
C ASN A 28 -10.56 18.65 41.83
N ASP A 29 -10.50 18.43 40.51
CA ASP A 29 -11.46 18.99 39.54
C ASP A 29 -11.23 18.44 38.12
N GLU A 30 -12.27 18.55 37.30
CA GLU A 30 -12.65 17.77 36.14
C GLU A 30 -11.87 18.04 34.83
N GLY A 31 -11.78 17.01 33.98
CA GLY A 31 -12.53 17.03 32.72
C GLY A 31 -12.36 18.14 31.68
N MET A 32 -11.21 18.78 31.51
CA MET A 32 -10.79 19.43 30.25
C MET A 32 -9.28 19.60 30.30
N GLU A 33 -8.58 19.41 29.18
CA GLU A 33 -7.22 19.95 29.08
C GLU A 33 -7.36 21.48 29.10
N ASP A 34 -7.23 22.08 30.29
CA ASP A 34 -7.10 23.53 30.45
C ASP A 34 -5.95 23.99 29.56
N PHE A 35 -6.31 24.77 28.55
CA PHE A 35 -5.40 25.51 27.71
C PHE A 35 -4.80 26.61 28.58
N ASP A 36 -3.65 26.36 29.19
CA ASP A 36 -2.82 27.41 29.79
C ASP A 36 -2.44 28.41 28.68
N PRO A 37 -3.04 29.61 28.61
CA PRO A 37 -2.87 30.54 27.49
C PRO A 37 -1.44 31.07 27.36
N ASP A 38 -0.60 30.86 28.38
CA ASP A 38 0.76 31.39 28.46
C ASP A 38 1.85 30.37 28.08
N THR A 39 1.51 29.12 27.75
CA THR A 39 2.50 28.17 27.21
C THR A 39 2.73 28.40 25.72
N LYS A 40 3.89 28.96 25.38
CA LYS A 40 4.33 29.08 23.98
C LYS A 40 4.23 27.72 23.27
N PRO A 41 3.70 27.68 22.03
CA PRO A 41 3.58 26.44 21.28
C PRO A 41 4.97 25.83 21.10
N LYS A 42 5.06 24.52 21.33
CA LYS A 42 6.33 23.76 21.20
C LYS A 42 6.75 23.74 19.72
N ALA A 43 8.05 23.69 19.44
CA ALA A 43 8.59 23.80 18.08
C ALA A 43 8.11 22.67 17.13
N TYR A 44 7.71 21.52 17.69
CA TYR A 44 7.16 20.39 16.93
C TYR A 44 5.64 20.43 16.74
N GLN A 45 4.93 21.39 17.35
CA GLN A 45 3.49 21.57 17.22
C GLN A 45 3.16 22.55 16.10
N VAL A 46 1.98 22.39 15.51
CA VAL A 46 1.46 23.25 14.45
C VAL A 46 0.04 23.69 14.80
N GLU A 47 -0.34 24.88 14.38
CA GLU A 47 -1.70 25.38 14.51
C GLU A 47 -2.59 24.79 13.41
N TYR A 48 -3.76 24.32 13.78
CA TYR A 48 -4.75 23.74 12.86
C TYR A 48 -6.16 23.81 13.45
N ASN A 49 -7.16 23.77 12.56
CA ASN A 49 -8.58 23.70 12.93
C ASN A 49 -9.20 22.39 12.42
N VAL A 50 -10.15 21.83 13.18
CA VAL A 50 -10.97 20.71 12.73
C VAL A 50 -12.31 21.22 12.23
N LEU A 51 -12.63 20.96 10.97
CA LEU A 51 -13.82 21.43 10.28
C LEU A 51 -14.80 20.27 10.06
N SER A 52 -16.07 20.51 10.38
CA SER A 52 -17.18 19.61 10.02
C SER A 52 -17.70 19.92 8.61
N CYS A 53 -18.49 19.02 8.04
CA CYS A 53 -19.18 19.22 6.75
C CYS A 53 -19.98 20.53 6.69
N ASN A 54 -20.63 20.93 7.79
CA ASN A 54 -21.40 22.18 7.85
C ASN A 54 -20.50 23.42 7.81
N HIS A 55 -19.34 23.37 8.49
CA HIS A 55 -18.35 24.45 8.43
C HIS A 55 -17.74 24.58 7.03
N LEU A 56 -17.46 23.45 6.36
CA LEU A 56 -16.97 23.44 4.98
C LEU A 56 -17.98 24.05 4.02
N LYS A 57 -19.27 23.71 4.16
CA LYS A 57 -20.35 24.31 3.36
C LYS A 57 -20.45 25.82 3.59
N SER A 58 -20.46 26.25 4.85
CA SER A 58 -20.49 27.68 5.20
C SER A 58 -19.32 28.46 4.61
N LYS A 59 -18.13 27.84 4.54
CA LYS A 59 -16.93 28.45 3.92
C LYS A 59 -17.08 28.56 2.40
N GLN A 60 -17.58 27.51 1.74
CA GLN A 60 -17.89 27.54 0.31
C GLN A 60 -18.93 28.61 -0.02
N ASP A 61 -20.04 28.65 0.71
CA ASP A 61 -21.13 29.61 0.51
C ASP A 61 -20.63 31.06 0.66
N LYS A 62 -19.73 31.30 1.62
CA LYS A 62 -19.09 32.61 1.83
C LYS A 62 -18.21 33.00 0.64
N GLU A 63 -17.39 32.09 0.12
CA GLU A 63 -16.55 32.37 -1.06
C GLU A 63 -17.36 32.57 -2.34
N VAL A 64 -18.39 31.75 -2.54
CA VAL A 64 -19.34 31.89 -3.66
C VAL A 64 -20.05 33.24 -3.59
N SER A 65 -20.52 33.63 -2.41
CA SER A 65 -21.20 34.92 -2.20
C SER A 65 -20.27 36.10 -2.50
N GLN A 66 -19.00 36.04 -2.07
CA GLN A 66 -18.01 37.07 -2.38
C GLN A 66 -17.79 37.22 -3.88
N VAL A 67 -17.59 36.12 -4.60
CA VAL A 67 -17.37 36.14 -6.07
C VAL A 67 -18.63 36.61 -6.80
N SER A 68 -19.81 36.15 -6.38
CA SER A 68 -21.10 36.57 -6.93
C SER A 68 -21.28 38.09 -6.84
N ILE A 69 -20.99 38.69 -5.68
CA ILE A 69 -21.09 40.15 -5.46
C ILE A 69 -20.08 40.90 -6.35
N ILE A 70 -18.83 40.45 -6.40
CA ILE A 70 -17.76 41.15 -7.14
C ILE A 70 -17.99 41.10 -8.65
N LEU A 71 -18.41 39.95 -9.19
CA LEU A 71 -18.58 39.74 -10.63
C LEU A 71 -19.99 40.07 -11.13
N GLY A 72 -20.95 40.32 -10.24
CA GLY A 72 -22.35 40.55 -10.58
C GLY A 72 -23.05 39.33 -11.20
N LEU A 73 -22.60 38.13 -10.83
CA LEU A 73 -23.11 36.85 -11.32
C LEU A 73 -24.06 36.21 -10.31
N SER A 74 -24.88 35.26 -10.77
CA SER A 74 -25.68 34.43 -9.85
C SER A 74 -24.78 33.58 -8.94
N THR A 75 -25.31 33.13 -7.81
CA THR A 75 -24.60 32.23 -6.90
C THR A 75 -24.22 30.91 -7.58
N GLU A 76 -25.05 30.42 -8.50
CA GLU A 76 -24.82 29.17 -9.23
C GLU A 76 -23.67 29.29 -10.24
N ASP A 77 -23.63 30.41 -10.97
CA ASP A 77 -22.58 30.69 -11.94
C ASP A 77 -21.24 30.95 -11.23
N ALA A 78 -21.26 31.71 -10.13
CA ALA A 78 -20.09 31.96 -9.30
C ALA A 78 -19.52 30.67 -8.71
N ALA A 79 -20.38 29.76 -8.22
CA ALA A 79 -19.95 28.45 -7.74
C ALA A 79 -19.34 27.58 -8.86
N THR A 80 -19.91 27.62 -10.06
CA THR A 80 -19.40 26.88 -11.22
C THR A 80 -18.04 27.42 -11.67
N LEU A 81 -17.86 28.74 -11.68
CA LEU A 81 -16.57 29.38 -11.95
C LEU A 81 -15.52 29.02 -10.91
N LEU A 82 -15.85 29.08 -9.61
CA LEU A 82 -14.95 28.68 -8.54
C LEU A 82 -14.51 27.22 -8.71
N ARG A 83 -15.44 26.30 -8.98
CA ARG A 83 -15.12 24.88 -9.25
C ARG A 83 -14.24 24.69 -10.49
N TYR A 84 -14.45 25.49 -11.54
CA TYR A 84 -13.63 25.47 -12.76
C TYR A 84 -12.18 25.88 -12.48
N PHE A 85 -11.98 26.92 -11.66
CA PHE A 85 -10.66 27.44 -11.26
C PHE A 85 -10.07 26.76 -10.03
N ARG A 86 -10.68 25.66 -9.55
CA ARG A 86 -10.23 24.94 -8.34
C ARG A 86 -10.15 25.85 -7.11
N TRP A 87 -11.15 26.72 -6.95
CA TRP A 87 -11.25 27.68 -5.85
C TRP A 87 -10.10 28.70 -5.76
N ASN A 88 -9.30 28.85 -6.83
CA ASN A 88 -8.30 29.93 -6.92
C ASN A 88 -8.96 31.23 -7.38
N LYS A 89 -9.34 32.08 -6.41
CA LYS A 89 -10.02 33.36 -6.64
C LYS A 89 -9.17 34.37 -7.44
N GLU A 90 -7.88 34.43 -7.16
CA GLU A 90 -6.96 35.37 -7.83
C GLU A 90 -6.90 35.09 -9.33
N LYS A 91 -6.69 33.83 -9.70
CA LYS A 91 -6.65 33.39 -11.10
C LYS A 91 -8.00 33.57 -11.80
N LEU A 92 -9.10 33.34 -11.09
CA LEU A 92 -10.44 33.60 -11.61
C LEU A 92 -10.60 35.09 -11.95
N PHE A 93 -10.28 35.99 -11.02
CA PHE A 93 -10.41 37.42 -11.24
C PHE A 93 -9.50 37.92 -12.37
N GLU A 94 -8.24 37.47 -12.42
CA GLU A 94 -7.30 37.84 -13.47
C GLU A 94 -7.84 37.49 -14.87
N GLN A 95 -8.26 36.24 -15.08
CA GLN A 95 -8.73 35.79 -16.39
C GLN A 95 -10.11 36.34 -16.76
N TYR A 96 -10.99 36.53 -15.77
CA TYR A 96 -12.33 37.09 -16.00
C TYR A 96 -12.25 38.57 -16.41
N MET A 97 -11.32 39.33 -15.81
CA MET A 97 -11.08 40.72 -16.19
C MET A 97 -10.42 40.84 -17.57
N GLU A 98 -9.62 39.86 -17.99
CA GLU A 98 -9.07 39.80 -19.35
C GLU A 98 -10.15 39.49 -20.40
N SER A 99 -11.02 38.50 -20.15
CA SER A 99 -12.13 38.16 -21.04
C SER A 99 -13.24 37.37 -20.34
N SER A 100 -14.30 38.08 -19.92
CA SER A 100 -15.45 37.48 -19.24
C SER A 100 -16.19 36.45 -20.10
N GLU A 101 -16.45 36.75 -21.37
CA GLU A 101 -17.18 35.86 -22.30
C GLU A 101 -16.45 34.53 -22.51
N LYS A 102 -15.13 34.59 -22.71
CA LYS A 102 -14.29 33.39 -22.89
C LYS A 102 -14.31 32.52 -21.65
N VAL A 103 -14.14 33.13 -20.47
CA VAL A 103 -14.13 32.41 -19.19
C VAL A 103 -15.48 31.75 -18.91
N LEU A 104 -16.59 32.49 -19.09
CA LEU A 104 -17.94 31.94 -18.91
C LEU A 104 -18.20 30.75 -19.84
N ARG A 105 -17.88 30.90 -21.13
CA ARG A 105 -18.04 29.82 -22.12
C ARG A 105 -17.20 28.59 -21.79
N GLN A 106 -15.93 28.78 -21.41
CA GLN A 106 -15.03 27.67 -21.06
C GLN A 106 -15.42 26.97 -19.75
N ALA A 107 -16.01 27.70 -18.81
CA ALA A 107 -16.55 27.14 -17.57
C ALA A 107 -17.90 26.45 -17.77
N GLY A 108 -18.52 26.57 -18.96
CA GLY A 108 -19.83 26.01 -19.26
C GLY A 108 -20.98 26.81 -18.67
N VAL A 109 -20.79 28.10 -18.45
CA VAL A 109 -21.81 29.05 -18.01
C VAL A 109 -22.39 29.75 -19.23
N SER A 110 -23.71 29.67 -19.41
CA SER A 110 -24.39 30.27 -20.56
C SER A 110 -24.45 31.80 -20.45
N SER A 111 -23.90 32.51 -21.44
CA SER A 111 -23.89 33.98 -21.48
C SER A 111 -25.20 34.62 -22.01
N ILE A 112 -26.24 33.82 -22.32
CA ILE A 112 -27.46 34.32 -22.95
C ILE A 112 -28.31 35.07 -21.92
N SER A 113 -28.33 36.40 -22.03
CA SER A 113 -28.94 37.34 -21.11
C SER A 113 -30.47 37.24 -20.96
N ASN A 114 -31.17 36.49 -21.81
CA ASN A 114 -32.64 36.43 -21.81
C ASN A 114 -33.22 35.07 -21.37
N LEU A 115 -32.39 34.07 -21.05
CA LEU A 115 -32.81 32.76 -20.49
C LEU A 115 -32.09 32.50 -19.16
N ARG A 116 -31.95 33.55 -18.35
CA ARG A 116 -31.31 33.48 -17.05
C ARG A 116 -32.16 32.59 -16.13
N HIS A 117 -31.65 31.40 -15.82
CA HIS A 117 -32.06 30.52 -14.71
C HIS A 117 -33.37 29.74 -14.81
N ALA A 118 -34.12 29.79 -15.90
CA ALA A 118 -35.34 29.00 -15.97
C ALA A 118 -35.03 27.57 -16.40
N LEU A 119 -34.86 26.66 -15.42
CA LEU A 119 -35.26 25.28 -15.63
C LEU A 119 -36.72 25.31 -16.12
N VAL A 120 -36.92 25.11 -17.42
CA VAL A 120 -38.28 25.12 -17.98
C VAL A 120 -38.85 23.72 -17.81
N LEU A 121 -39.64 23.55 -16.76
CA LEU A 121 -40.54 22.42 -16.62
C LEU A 121 -41.76 22.69 -17.49
N ALA A 122 -41.89 21.93 -18.57
CA ALA A 122 -43.07 21.99 -19.43
C ALA A 122 -43.77 20.61 -19.39
N ARG A 123 -45.04 20.63 -19.01
CA ARG A 123 -45.97 19.48 -19.08
C ARG A 123 -46.71 19.39 -20.41
N ASP A 124 -46.76 20.49 -21.16
CA ASP A 124 -47.54 20.63 -22.38
C ASP A 124 -46.63 21.24 -23.46
N VAL A 125 -45.74 20.40 -24.01
CA VAL A 125 -44.83 20.78 -25.09
C VAL A 125 -45.58 20.52 -26.39
N GLY A 126 -46.37 21.49 -26.83
CA GLY A 126 -47.40 21.31 -27.86
C GLY A 126 -47.11 20.25 -28.94
N GLY A 127 -48.03 19.29 -29.07
CA GLY A 127 -48.26 18.46 -30.26
C GLY A 127 -47.24 17.37 -30.61
N ASP A 128 -45.94 17.66 -30.67
CA ASP A 128 -44.98 16.84 -31.44
C ASP A 128 -43.59 16.66 -30.76
N PHE A 129 -43.48 16.77 -29.42
CA PHE A 129 -42.19 16.54 -28.75
C PHE A 129 -41.86 15.04 -28.60
N MET A 130 -40.71 14.62 -29.14
CA MET A 130 -40.10 13.29 -28.90
C MET A 130 -38.78 13.45 -28.15
N CYS A 131 -38.59 12.71 -27.06
CA CYS A 131 -37.31 12.71 -26.34
C CYS A 131 -36.22 11.95 -27.12
N GLU A 132 -35.10 12.60 -27.46
CA GLU A 132 -34.02 11.97 -28.25
C GLU A 132 -33.26 10.86 -27.52
N ILE A 133 -33.41 10.74 -26.19
CA ILE A 133 -32.73 9.71 -25.39
C ILE A 133 -33.53 8.40 -25.35
N CYS A 134 -34.84 8.48 -25.09
CA CYS A 134 -35.70 7.30 -24.95
C CYS A 134 -36.66 7.09 -26.12
N CYS A 135 -36.71 8.02 -27.08
CA CYS A 135 -37.60 8.03 -28.24
C CYS A 135 -39.09 7.92 -27.86
N ASP A 136 -39.48 8.43 -26.69
CA ASP A 136 -40.88 8.47 -26.22
C ASP A 136 -41.47 9.85 -26.56
N ASP A 137 -42.68 9.83 -27.09
CA ASP A 137 -43.47 10.96 -27.62
C ASP A 137 -44.80 11.15 -26.89
N SER A 138 -44.94 10.55 -25.70
CA SER A 138 -46.16 10.67 -24.89
C SER A 138 -46.53 12.15 -24.62
N PRO A 139 -47.78 12.58 -24.87
CA PRO A 139 -48.19 13.98 -24.76
C PRO A 139 -48.17 14.53 -23.33
N ASP A 140 -48.32 13.66 -22.33
CA ASP A 140 -48.33 14.02 -20.89
C ASP A 140 -46.91 14.04 -20.26
N MET A 141 -45.86 14.00 -21.08
CA MET A 141 -44.48 13.86 -20.61
C MET A 141 -43.93 15.14 -19.98
N GLU A 142 -43.47 15.06 -18.73
CA GLU A 142 -42.69 16.15 -18.12
C GLU A 142 -41.33 16.28 -18.82
N THR A 143 -41.06 17.46 -19.38
CA THR A 143 -39.78 17.78 -20.03
C THR A 143 -39.00 18.83 -19.26
N ILE A 144 -37.68 18.80 -19.43
CA ILE A 144 -36.74 19.72 -18.79
C ILE A 144 -35.76 20.24 -19.82
N SER A 145 -35.60 21.55 -19.86
CA SER A 145 -34.50 22.22 -20.56
C SER A 145 -33.75 23.14 -19.62
N ILE A 146 -32.41 23.13 -19.70
CA ILE A 146 -31.53 24.06 -18.99
C ILE A 146 -31.18 25.26 -19.88
N SER A 147 -30.24 26.11 -19.44
CA SER A 147 -29.87 27.36 -20.12
C SER A 147 -29.33 27.23 -21.55
N CYS A 148 -28.91 26.02 -21.97
CA CYS A 148 -28.51 25.74 -23.36
C CYS A 148 -29.70 25.57 -24.32
N GLY A 149 -30.92 25.40 -23.81
CA GLY A 149 -32.13 25.19 -24.61
C GLY A 149 -32.41 23.73 -25.01
N HIS A 150 -31.44 22.81 -24.84
CA HIS A 150 -31.66 21.38 -25.11
C HIS A 150 -32.67 20.79 -24.13
N ARG A 151 -33.61 20.00 -24.64
CA ARG A 151 -34.79 19.53 -23.90
C ARG A 151 -34.87 18.01 -23.94
N PHE A 152 -35.02 17.40 -22.76
CA PHE A 152 -35.20 15.96 -22.62
C PHE A 152 -36.35 15.66 -21.65
N CYS A 153 -36.86 14.43 -21.68
CA CYS A 153 -37.82 14.01 -20.68
C CYS A 153 -37.17 13.98 -19.29
N LYS A 154 -37.94 14.34 -18.26
CA LYS A 154 -37.47 14.36 -16.87
C LYS A 154 -36.90 13.01 -16.43
N LYS A 155 -37.51 11.90 -16.86
CA LYS A 155 -37.02 10.54 -16.53
C LYS A 155 -35.60 10.29 -17.03
N CYS A 156 -35.32 10.61 -18.30
CA CYS A 156 -33.98 10.47 -18.88
C CYS A 156 -32.99 11.41 -18.24
N TYR A 157 -33.38 12.66 -17.99
CA TYR A 157 -32.50 13.64 -17.33
C TYR A 157 -32.15 13.21 -15.90
N THR A 158 -33.15 12.81 -15.10
CA THR A 158 -32.93 12.27 -13.74
C THR A 158 -32.05 11.01 -13.77
N HIS A 159 -32.29 10.09 -14.70
CA HIS A 159 -31.46 8.88 -14.83
C HIS A 159 -30.01 9.23 -15.16
N TYR A 160 -29.78 10.13 -16.11
CA TYR A 160 -28.45 10.61 -16.47
C TYR A 160 -27.71 11.24 -15.27
N ILE A 161 -28.36 12.15 -14.54
CA ILE A 161 -27.75 12.81 -13.38
C ILE A 161 -27.47 11.79 -12.26
N ASN A 162 -28.41 10.87 -11.99
CA ASN A 162 -28.20 9.79 -11.02
C ASN A 162 -27.01 8.91 -11.41
N GLN A 163 -26.85 8.57 -12.69
CA GLN A 163 -25.73 7.78 -13.18
C GLN A 163 -24.40 8.53 -12.98
N LYS A 164 -24.34 9.82 -13.36
CA LYS A 164 -23.15 10.66 -13.17
C LYS A 164 -22.72 10.76 -11.71
N ILE A 165 -23.67 10.95 -10.78
CA ILE A 165 -23.38 11.13 -9.35
C ILE A 165 -23.11 9.78 -8.66
N ARG A 166 -23.96 8.76 -8.89
CA ARG A 166 -23.91 7.51 -8.13
C ARG A 166 -22.83 6.56 -8.65
N GLU A 167 -22.71 6.40 -9.96
CA GLU A 167 -21.83 5.41 -10.60
C GLU A 167 -20.47 6.02 -10.98
N GLU A 168 -20.48 7.17 -11.67
CA GLU A 168 -19.24 7.81 -12.13
C GLU A 168 -18.56 8.65 -11.03
N GLY A 169 -19.31 9.09 -10.01
CA GLY A 169 -18.79 9.91 -8.91
C GLY A 169 -18.42 11.33 -9.35
N GLU A 170 -19.02 11.83 -10.42
CA GLU A 170 -18.78 13.18 -10.96
C GLU A 170 -19.69 14.20 -10.25
N SER A 171 -19.08 15.25 -9.68
CA SER A 171 -19.80 16.36 -9.06
C SER A 171 -19.33 17.74 -9.54
N ARG A 172 -18.19 17.82 -10.22
CA ARG A 172 -17.53 19.08 -10.53
C ARG A 172 -18.08 19.69 -11.81
N ARG A 173 -18.30 18.85 -12.82
CA ARG A 173 -18.69 19.27 -14.17
C ARG A 173 -19.68 18.31 -14.83
N ILE A 174 -20.87 18.22 -14.25
CA ILE A 174 -21.98 17.50 -14.89
C ILE A 174 -22.49 18.36 -16.06
N GLN A 175 -22.20 17.93 -17.29
CA GLN A 175 -22.61 18.62 -18.52
C GLN A 175 -24.02 18.22 -18.96
N CYS A 176 -24.62 19.06 -19.81
CA CYS A 176 -25.84 18.74 -20.55
C CYS A 176 -25.72 17.38 -21.28
N PRO A 177 -26.78 16.56 -21.32
CA PRO A 177 -26.76 15.27 -22.03
C PRO A 177 -26.53 15.37 -23.55
N GLU A 178 -26.77 16.54 -24.15
CA GLU A 178 -26.60 16.75 -25.58
C GLU A 178 -25.14 16.62 -26.03
N ASN A 179 -24.93 16.04 -27.22
CA ASN A 179 -23.60 15.80 -27.75
C ASN A 179 -22.82 17.11 -27.94
N ASN A 180 -21.61 17.18 -27.38
CA ASN A 180 -20.72 18.34 -27.42
C ASN A 180 -21.28 19.65 -26.82
N CYS A 181 -22.31 19.59 -25.97
CA CYS A 181 -22.79 20.75 -25.24
C CYS A 181 -21.94 21.02 -23.98
N PRO A 182 -21.21 22.15 -23.87
CA PRO A 182 -20.31 22.40 -22.74
C PRO A 182 -21.03 22.93 -21.48
N VAL A 183 -22.34 23.18 -21.54
CA VAL A 183 -23.09 23.84 -20.47
C VAL A 183 -23.22 22.92 -19.26
N ILE A 184 -22.87 23.45 -18.09
CA ILE A 184 -22.92 22.74 -16.80
C ILE A 184 -24.32 22.82 -16.20
N VAL A 185 -24.77 21.71 -15.64
CA VAL A 185 -26.00 21.63 -14.86
C VAL A 185 -25.73 22.22 -13.47
N ASP A 186 -26.47 23.27 -13.11
CA ASP A 186 -26.29 23.95 -11.83
C ASP A 186 -26.84 23.14 -10.64
N GLU A 187 -26.40 23.51 -9.44
CA GLU A 187 -26.73 22.80 -8.20
C GLU A 187 -28.22 22.82 -7.86
N LYS A 188 -28.96 23.90 -8.18
CA LYS A 188 -30.41 23.94 -7.96
C LYS A 188 -31.11 22.98 -8.91
N THR A 189 -30.70 22.94 -10.18
CA THR A 189 -31.23 21.98 -11.16
C THR A 189 -30.98 20.54 -10.74
N VAL A 190 -29.77 20.21 -10.24
CA VAL A 190 -29.47 18.87 -9.70
C VAL A 190 -30.41 18.54 -8.53
N ALA A 191 -30.54 19.44 -7.56
CA ALA A 191 -31.38 19.22 -6.38
C ALA A 191 -32.87 19.02 -6.69
N LEU A 192 -33.37 19.59 -7.80
CA LEU A 192 -34.76 19.41 -8.25
C LEU A 192 -34.99 18.09 -9.01
N LEU A 193 -33.93 17.52 -9.59
CA LEU A 193 -33.99 16.34 -10.47
C LEU A 193 -33.82 15.02 -9.74
N VAL A 194 -33.07 15.00 -8.64
CA VAL A 194 -32.66 13.79 -7.95
C VAL A 194 -33.38 13.63 -6.60
N ASP A 195 -33.39 12.41 -6.07
CA ASP A 195 -33.89 12.15 -4.72
C ASP A 195 -32.91 12.66 -3.64
N ASN A 196 -33.41 12.84 -2.42
CA ASN A 196 -32.63 13.42 -1.31
C ASN A 196 -31.32 12.66 -1.03
N GLU A 197 -31.28 11.34 -1.17
CA GLU A 197 -30.04 10.58 -0.95
C GLU A 197 -28.99 10.90 -2.03
N THR A 198 -29.39 10.93 -3.30
CA THR A 198 -28.45 11.31 -4.37
C THR A 198 -27.97 12.74 -4.19
N ASN A 199 -28.85 13.65 -3.74
CA ASN A 199 -28.47 15.03 -3.47
C ASN A 199 -27.47 15.13 -2.31
N LEU A 200 -27.65 14.37 -1.22
CA LEU A 200 -26.67 14.29 -0.13
C LEU A 200 -25.31 13.78 -0.64
N LYS A 201 -25.31 12.72 -1.47
CA LYS A 201 -24.09 12.20 -2.11
C LYS A 201 -23.42 13.23 -3.02
N TYR A 202 -24.22 14.02 -3.76
CA TYR A 202 -23.71 15.11 -4.59
C TYR A 202 -22.99 16.18 -3.74
N HIS A 203 -23.59 16.62 -2.64
CA HIS A 203 -22.95 17.57 -1.72
C HIS A 203 -21.70 16.99 -1.03
N GLU A 204 -21.71 15.70 -0.67
CA GLU A 204 -20.51 15.00 -0.16
C GLU A 204 -19.36 15.06 -1.18
N LEU A 205 -19.65 14.75 -2.45
CA LEU A 205 -18.67 14.83 -3.52
C LEU A 205 -18.20 16.27 -3.77
N LEU A 206 -19.08 17.27 -3.68
CA LEU A 206 -18.71 18.68 -3.76
C LEU A 206 -17.74 19.08 -2.64
N ASN A 207 -18.07 18.77 -1.39
CA ASN A 207 -17.18 18.99 -0.24
C ASN A 207 -15.83 18.31 -0.44
N ARG A 208 -15.84 17.08 -0.96
CA ARG A 208 -14.62 16.32 -1.22
C ARG A 208 -13.74 17.02 -2.24
N THR A 209 -14.31 17.49 -3.35
CA THR A 209 -13.57 18.26 -4.35
C THR A 209 -13.05 19.60 -3.83
N PHE A 210 -13.81 20.29 -2.98
CA PHE A 210 -13.39 21.55 -2.34
C PHE A 210 -12.14 21.36 -1.47
N VAL A 211 -12.11 20.29 -0.66
CA VAL A 211 -10.95 19.95 0.16
C VAL A 211 -9.78 19.49 -0.69
N ASP A 212 -10.00 18.64 -1.69
CA ASP A 212 -8.94 18.12 -2.57
C ASP A 212 -8.27 19.22 -3.43
N ASP A 213 -8.99 20.31 -3.70
CA ASP A 213 -8.48 21.47 -4.45
C ASP A 213 -7.73 22.50 -3.59
N ASN A 214 -7.83 22.42 -2.26
CA ASN A 214 -7.25 23.41 -1.36
C ASN A 214 -6.04 22.82 -0.63
N ASP A 215 -4.86 23.38 -0.87
CA ASP A 215 -3.60 22.92 -0.28
C ASP A 215 -3.57 23.00 1.27
N PHE A 216 -4.41 23.85 1.87
CA PHE A 216 -4.51 24.05 3.32
C PHE A 216 -5.64 23.24 3.96
N LEU A 217 -6.37 22.42 3.19
CA LEU A 217 -7.40 21.51 3.70
C LEU A 217 -7.03 20.06 3.43
N ARG A 218 -7.40 19.16 4.34
CA ARG A 218 -7.26 17.71 4.11
C ARG A 218 -8.26 16.91 4.93
N TRP A 219 -8.85 15.88 4.32
CA TRP A 219 -9.71 14.94 5.04
C TRP A 219 -8.95 14.12 6.07
N CYS A 220 -9.60 13.85 7.20
CA CYS A 220 -9.12 12.83 8.13
C CYS A 220 -9.01 11.47 7.43
N PRO A 221 -7.90 10.72 7.60
CA PRO A 221 -7.74 9.41 6.96
C PRO A 221 -8.53 8.30 7.66
N ALA A 222 -9.11 8.55 8.84
CA ALA A 222 -9.88 7.55 9.57
C ALA A 222 -11.12 7.11 8.77
N PRO A 223 -11.40 5.79 8.72
CA PRO A 223 -12.62 5.29 8.09
C PRO A 223 -13.86 5.94 8.68
N ASP A 224 -14.85 6.24 7.84
CA ASP A 224 -16.15 6.82 8.22
C ASP A 224 -16.07 8.18 8.96
N CYS A 225 -14.90 8.83 8.98
CA CYS A 225 -14.72 10.15 9.57
C CYS A 225 -15.00 11.26 8.55
N GLU A 226 -15.93 12.14 8.88
CA GLU A 226 -16.39 13.24 8.00
C GLU A 226 -15.72 14.60 8.31
N TYR A 227 -14.67 14.60 9.13
CA TYR A 227 -13.97 15.83 9.50
C TYR A 227 -12.81 16.12 8.53
N ALA A 228 -12.66 17.39 8.17
CA ALA A 228 -11.49 17.91 7.47
C ALA A 228 -10.62 18.72 8.44
N ILE A 229 -9.32 18.77 8.17
CA ILE A 229 -8.35 19.57 8.93
C ILE A 229 -7.92 20.74 8.06
N GLU A 230 -7.92 21.93 8.64
CA GLU A 230 -7.31 23.13 8.08
C GLU A 230 -5.98 23.39 8.77
N CYS A 231 -4.89 23.45 8.01
CA CYS A 231 -3.56 23.70 8.54
C CYS A 231 -2.83 24.70 7.65
N THR A 232 -2.22 25.72 8.25
CA THR A 232 -1.55 26.83 7.54
C THR A 232 -0.14 26.50 7.06
N VAL A 233 0.38 25.31 7.40
CA VAL A 233 1.74 24.89 7.04
C VAL A 233 1.82 24.65 5.53
N PRO A 234 2.61 25.44 4.79
CA PRO A 234 2.72 25.28 3.35
C PRO A 234 3.54 24.04 3.02
N SER A 235 3.22 23.44 1.87
CA SER A 235 3.93 22.31 1.27
C SER A 235 5.45 22.49 1.16
N THR A 236 5.94 23.72 1.09
CA THR A 236 7.38 24.04 1.05
C THR A 236 8.10 23.84 2.38
N SER A 237 7.38 23.82 3.50
CA SER A 237 7.97 23.69 4.84
C SER A 237 8.05 22.25 5.33
N LEU A 238 7.61 21.26 4.54
CA LEU A 238 7.58 19.84 4.93
C LEU A 238 8.96 19.18 5.11
N ASN A 239 10.04 19.89 4.75
CA ASN A 239 11.41 19.46 5.01
C ASN A 239 11.94 19.95 6.36
N SER A 240 11.32 20.95 6.98
CA SER A 240 11.71 21.52 8.28
C SER A 240 10.65 21.35 9.36
N ILE A 241 9.40 21.08 8.97
CA ILE A 241 8.25 20.91 9.87
C ILE A 241 7.56 19.59 9.54
N VAL A 242 7.21 18.84 10.58
CA VAL A 242 6.34 17.65 10.48
C VAL A 242 4.98 18.01 11.05
N PRO A 243 4.00 18.42 10.21
CA PRO A 243 2.72 18.91 10.68
C PRO A 243 1.80 17.75 11.07
N THR A 244 2.07 17.11 12.22
CA THR A 244 1.16 16.11 12.79
C THR A 244 -0.02 16.84 13.43
N VAL A 245 -1.23 16.43 13.02
CA VAL A 245 -2.50 16.95 13.50
C VAL A 245 -3.33 15.84 14.12
N GLN A 246 -4.22 16.19 15.04
CA GLN A 246 -5.16 15.25 15.66
C GLN A 246 -6.60 15.67 15.34
N CYS A 247 -7.35 14.74 14.76
CA CYS A 247 -8.77 14.91 14.49
C CYS A 247 -9.61 14.72 15.76
N LEU A 248 -10.86 15.19 15.75
CA LEU A 248 -11.85 14.93 16.81
C LEU A 248 -12.16 13.44 17.01
N CYS A 249 -11.93 12.60 16.00
CA CYS A 249 -12.03 11.14 16.12
C CYS A 249 -10.77 10.50 16.75
N HIS A 250 -9.89 11.29 17.35
CA HIS A 250 -8.60 10.92 17.93
C HIS A 250 -7.55 10.33 16.96
N CYS A 251 -7.84 10.30 15.66
CA CYS A 251 -6.85 9.90 14.66
C CYS A 251 -5.76 10.98 14.53
N ARG A 252 -4.50 10.55 14.72
CA ARG A 252 -3.31 11.39 14.57
C ARG A 252 -2.58 11.05 13.27
N PHE A 253 -2.37 12.04 12.42
CA PHE A 253 -1.74 11.84 11.12
C PHE A 253 -0.95 13.08 10.70
N CYS A 254 -0.03 12.91 9.75
CA CYS A 254 0.71 14.02 9.17
C CYS A 254 -0.14 14.73 8.11
N PHE A 255 -0.43 16.00 8.31
CA PHE A 255 -1.11 16.85 7.33
C PHE A 255 -0.33 16.96 6.01
N GLY A 256 1.00 16.88 6.04
CA GLY A 256 1.85 16.98 4.85
C GLY A 256 1.71 15.78 3.90
N CYS A 257 1.91 14.55 4.41
CA CYS A 257 1.92 13.33 3.58
C CYS A 257 0.66 12.46 3.70
N GLY A 258 -0.18 12.67 4.71
CA GLY A 258 -1.41 11.90 4.94
C GLY A 258 -1.19 10.50 5.52
N LEU A 259 0.02 10.17 5.96
CA LEU A 259 0.34 8.94 6.70
C LEU A 259 0.13 9.17 8.21
N ASP A 260 0.13 8.08 8.99
CA ASP A 260 0.10 8.10 10.45
C ASP A 260 1.19 9.00 11.05
N ASP A 261 1.00 9.39 12.32
CA ASP A 261 1.97 10.19 13.08
C ASP A 261 3.39 9.64 12.92
N HIS A 262 4.26 10.46 12.34
CA HIS A 262 5.62 10.09 12.00
C HIS A 262 6.67 11.05 12.57
N GLN A 263 6.32 11.79 13.62
CA GLN A 263 7.29 12.61 14.34
C GLN A 263 8.36 11.74 15.02
N PRO A 264 9.65 12.13 14.96
CA PRO A 264 10.19 13.37 14.39
C PRO A 264 10.63 13.30 12.92
N CYS A 265 10.43 12.17 12.24
CA CYS A 265 10.95 11.94 10.89
C CYS A 265 10.20 12.77 9.82
N ILE A 266 10.93 13.53 9.00
CA ILE A 266 10.31 14.36 7.93
C ILE A 266 9.73 13.50 6.79
N CYS A 267 8.67 14.00 6.13
CA CYS A 267 7.89 13.24 5.16
C CYS A 267 8.72 12.60 4.03
N ILE A 268 9.78 13.30 3.58
CA ILE A 268 10.66 12.78 2.53
C ILE A 268 11.49 11.58 2.99
N LEU A 269 11.95 11.58 4.25
CA LEU A 269 12.69 10.47 4.83
C LEU A 269 11.76 9.29 5.09
N VAL A 270 10.55 9.54 5.59
CA VAL A 270 9.49 8.52 5.73
C VAL A 270 9.23 7.83 4.40
N LYS A 271 8.99 8.60 3.32
CA LYS A 271 8.80 8.03 1.98
C LYS A 271 10.00 7.18 1.53
N LYS A 272 11.22 7.66 1.76
CA LYS A 272 12.43 6.92 1.39
C LYS A 272 12.60 5.65 2.22
N TRP A 273 12.31 5.70 3.52
CA TRP A 273 12.33 4.57 4.46
C TRP A 273 11.32 3.49 4.07
N LEU A 274 10.05 3.86 3.89
CA LEU A 274 9.00 2.91 3.51
C LEU A 274 9.30 2.24 2.18
N GLN A 275 9.74 3.00 1.18
CA GLN A 275 10.16 2.41 -0.10
C GLN A 275 11.38 1.48 0.08
N LYS A 276 12.34 1.83 0.93
CA LYS A 276 13.48 0.94 1.24
C LYS A 276 13.01 -0.36 1.91
N CYS A 277 12.04 -0.30 2.82
CA CYS A 277 11.44 -1.48 3.43
C CYS A 277 10.66 -2.35 2.43
N GLU A 278 10.05 -1.75 1.41
CA GLU A 278 9.41 -2.49 0.31
C GLU A 278 10.45 -3.17 -0.60
N ASP A 279 11.49 -2.44 -0.99
CA ASP A 279 12.57 -2.90 -1.85
C ASP A 279 13.37 -4.05 -1.20
N ASP A 280 13.66 -3.95 0.10
CA ASP A 280 14.44 -4.94 0.88
C ASP A 280 13.55 -5.96 1.64
N SER A 281 12.27 -6.08 1.25
CA SER A 281 11.26 -6.87 1.97
C SER A 281 11.58 -8.37 2.12
N GLU A 282 12.35 -8.96 1.21
CA GLU A 282 12.82 -10.36 1.29
C GLU A 282 13.89 -10.54 2.39
N THR A 283 14.75 -9.54 2.62
CA THR A 283 15.77 -9.54 3.69
C THR A 283 15.16 -9.21 5.05
N ALA A 284 14.18 -8.31 5.07
CA ALA A 284 13.40 -7.92 6.24
C ALA A 284 12.51 -9.04 6.81
N ASN A 285 11.86 -9.82 5.94
CA ASN A 285 10.97 -10.92 6.36
C ASN A 285 11.70 -12.10 7.00
N TRP A 286 13.00 -12.29 6.73
CA TRP A 286 13.80 -13.36 7.33
C TRP A 286 14.13 -13.11 8.82
N ILE A 287 14.00 -11.87 9.29
CA ILE A 287 14.51 -11.42 10.60
C ILE A 287 13.39 -11.21 11.64
N SER A 288 12.13 -11.10 11.20
CA SER A 288 10.98 -10.95 12.11
C SER A 288 10.49 -12.31 12.61
N ALA A 289 11.31 -13.02 13.38
CA ALA A 289 10.85 -14.16 14.14
C ALA A 289 10.15 -13.68 15.43
N HIS A 290 8.87 -14.04 15.60
CA HIS A 290 8.14 -13.84 16.86
C HIS A 290 8.71 -14.68 18.02
N THR A 291 9.62 -15.61 17.68
CA THR A 291 10.31 -16.50 18.59
C THR A 291 11.83 -16.31 18.47
N LYS A 292 12.51 -16.20 19.61
CA LYS A 292 13.97 -16.15 19.71
C LYS A 292 14.46 -17.12 20.79
N GLU A 293 15.74 -17.43 20.82
CA GLU A 293 16.34 -18.31 21.84
C GLU A 293 16.97 -17.50 22.97
N CYS A 294 16.86 -17.99 24.20
CA CYS A 294 17.56 -17.38 25.33
C CYS A 294 19.09 -17.43 25.10
N PRO A 295 19.81 -16.29 25.22
CA PRO A 295 21.26 -16.25 24.98
C PRO A 295 22.08 -17.09 25.98
N LYS A 296 21.51 -17.44 27.16
CA LYS A 296 22.19 -18.22 28.20
C LYS A 296 21.91 -19.73 28.15
N CYS A 297 20.68 -20.12 27.87
CA CYS A 297 20.26 -21.54 27.96
C CYS A 297 19.60 -22.08 26.69
N HIS A 298 19.52 -21.28 25.63
CA HIS A 298 18.95 -21.59 24.32
C HIS A 298 17.51 -22.10 24.34
N SER A 299 16.77 -21.88 25.43
CA SER A 299 15.33 -22.16 25.45
C SER A 299 14.62 -21.19 24.49
N THR A 300 13.74 -21.70 23.63
CA THR A 300 12.88 -20.88 22.77
C THR A 300 11.93 -20.03 23.62
N ILE A 301 11.84 -18.74 23.29
CA ILE A 301 11.00 -17.72 23.95
C ILE A 301 10.17 -17.04 22.86
N GLU A 302 8.87 -16.90 23.09
CA GLU A 302 7.95 -16.15 22.25
C GLU A 302 7.68 -14.77 22.87
N LYS A 303 7.61 -13.71 22.04
CA LYS A 303 7.28 -12.37 22.51
C LYS A 303 5.78 -12.23 22.75
N ASN A 304 5.36 -12.10 24.01
CA ASN A 304 3.95 -12.05 24.43
C ASN A 304 3.54 -10.72 25.11
N GLY A 305 4.39 -9.70 25.01
CA GLY A 305 4.22 -8.35 25.56
C GLY A 305 4.98 -7.31 24.74
N GLY A 306 4.64 -6.03 24.92
CA GLY A 306 5.30 -4.92 24.25
C GLY A 306 6.68 -4.62 24.82
N CYS A 307 6.92 -4.96 26.09
CA CYS A 307 8.19 -4.74 26.77
C CYS A 307 9.35 -5.53 26.12
N ASN A 308 10.51 -4.87 25.96
CA ASN A 308 11.73 -5.51 25.46
C ASN A 308 12.63 -6.08 26.55
N HIS A 309 12.32 -5.82 27.83
CA HIS A 309 12.95 -6.46 28.98
C HIS A 309 12.41 -7.88 29.14
N MET A 310 13.24 -8.89 28.88
CA MET A 310 12.82 -10.30 28.89
C MET A 310 13.51 -11.08 30.00
N THR A 311 12.73 -11.81 30.80
CA THR A 311 13.25 -12.74 31.81
C THR A 311 13.01 -14.19 31.37
N CYS A 312 14.09 -14.97 31.21
CA CYS A 312 13.98 -16.37 30.81
C CYS A 312 13.28 -17.22 31.89
N ARG A 313 12.22 -17.94 31.54
CA ARG A 313 11.49 -18.81 32.50
C ARG A 313 12.32 -20.00 32.99
N LYS A 314 13.27 -20.49 32.18
CA LYS A 314 14.09 -21.68 32.51
C LYS A 314 15.31 -21.34 33.38
N CYS A 315 16.05 -20.29 33.03
CA CYS A 315 17.32 -19.94 33.70
C CYS A 315 17.30 -18.60 34.45
N ARG A 316 16.16 -17.89 34.46
CA ARG A 316 15.95 -16.58 35.09
C ARG A 316 16.90 -15.47 34.61
N TYR A 317 17.60 -15.67 33.49
CA TYR A 317 18.45 -14.65 32.89
C TYR A 317 17.61 -13.53 32.29
N GLU A 318 17.99 -12.29 32.59
CA GLU A 318 17.36 -11.06 32.11
C GLU A 318 18.16 -10.46 30.96
N PHE A 319 17.50 -10.22 29.84
CA PHE A 319 18.15 -9.79 28.61
C PHE A 319 17.23 -8.90 27.77
N CYS A 320 17.83 -8.14 26.86
CA CYS A 320 17.10 -7.32 25.90
C CYS A 320 16.67 -8.13 24.69
N TRP A 321 15.39 -8.06 24.33
CA TRP A 321 14.84 -8.75 23.15
C TRP A 321 15.50 -8.33 21.83
N VAL A 322 15.95 -7.07 21.72
CA VAL A 322 16.50 -6.51 20.49
C VAL A 322 17.94 -7.00 20.27
N CYS A 323 18.84 -6.68 21.19
CA CYS A 323 20.28 -6.97 21.03
C CYS A 323 20.73 -8.32 21.61
N MET A 324 19.88 -9.01 22.36
CA MET A 324 20.19 -10.25 23.09
C MET A 324 21.28 -10.11 24.17
N GLY A 325 21.68 -8.87 24.49
CA GLY A 325 22.63 -8.54 25.55
C GLY A 325 21.98 -8.51 26.96
N PRO A 326 22.81 -8.49 28.02
CA PRO A 326 22.36 -8.43 29.42
C PRO A 326 21.51 -7.18 29.68
N TRP A 327 20.41 -7.33 30.41
CA TRP A 327 19.55 -6.18 30.74
C TRP A 327 20.22 -5.22 31.73
N SER A 328 21.02 -5.74 32.66
CA SER A 328 21.69 -4.94 33.70
C SER A 328 22.61 -3.84 33.19
N GLU A 329 23.10 -3.96 31.95
CA GLU A 329 23.97 -2.96 31.31
C GLU A 329 23.16 -1.85 30.62
N HIS A 330 21.89 -2.10 30.30
CA HIS A 330 21.03 -1.11 29.65
C HIS A 330 20.74 0.06 30.59
N GLY A 331 20.89 1.28 30.08
CA GLY A 331 20.70 2.50 30.87
C GLY A 331 21.99 3.06 31.48
N THR A 332 23.10 2.34 31.37
CA THR A 332 24.42 2.88 31.73
C THR A 332 24.96 3.78 30.62
N SER A 333 25.84 4.73 30.97
CA SER A 333 26.43 5.66 30.00
C SER A 333 27.33 4.97 28.96
N TRP A 334 27.90 3.81 29.31
CA TRP A 334 28.90 3.10 28.49
C TRP A 334 28.32 2.02 27.57
N TYR A 335 27.13 1.49 27.87
CA TYR A 335 26.46 0.49 27.04
C TYR A 335 25.36 1.12 26.19
N THR A 336 25.50 1.07 24.86
CA THR A 336 24.55 1.68 23.92
C THR A 336 23.96 0.66 22.96
N CYS A 337 22.75 0.18 23.27
CA CYS A 337 22.02 -0.74 22.40
C CYS A 337 21.48 -0.06 21.13
N ASN A 338 21.12 1.23 21.18
CA ASN A 338 20.48 1.93 20.07
C ASN A 338 21.45 2.38 18.96
N ARG A 339 22.71 2.66 19.31
CA ARG A 339 23.74 3.17 18.39
C ARG A 339 24.30 2.07 17.50
N TYR A 340 24.62 2.40 16.25
CA TYR A 340 25.33 1.51 15.33
C TYR A 340 26.83 1.81 15.37
N ASP A 341 27.66 0.79 15.65
CA ASP A 341 29.12 0.95 15.70
C ASP A 341 29.74 0.83 14.30
N GLU A 342 30.11 1.98 13.72
CA GLU A 342 30.78 2.08 12.42
C GLU A 342 32.23 1.52 12.47
N LYS A 343 32.90 1.52 13.63
CA LYS A 343 34.32 1.12 13.74
C LYS A 343 34.54 -0.38 13.53
N SER A 344 33.53 -1.20 13.81
CA SER A 344 33.52 -2.63 13.45
C SER A 344 33.63 -2.86 11.93
N SER A 345 33.28 -1.85 11.12
CA SER A 345 33.26 -1.89 9.66
C SER A 345 34.39 -1.09 8.98
N GLU A 346 35.15 -0.26 9.71
CA GLU A 346 36.25 0.58 9.16
C GLU A 346 37.52 -0.21 8.78
N ASN A 347 37.69 -1.44 9.29
CA ASN A 347 38.83 -2.30 8.95
C ASN A 347 38.73 -2.98 7.57
N ALA A 348 37.76 -2.60 6.73
CA ALA A 348 37.47 -3.30 5.48
C ALA A 348 37.71 -2.44 4.23
N ARG A 349 38.82 -2.70 3.54
CA ARG A 349 39.26 -1.95 2.35
C ARG A 349 38.66 -2.41 1.01
N ASP A 350 37.66 -3.29 1.02
CA ASP A 350 37.08 -3.90 -0.19
C ASP A 350 35.63 -3.44 -0.46
N ASN A 351 35.29 -3.16 -1.73
CA ASN A 351 33.93 -2.77 -2.18
C ASN A 351 32.84 -3.79 -1.79
N GLN A 352 33.20 -5.07 -1.67
CA GLN A 352 32.29 -6.13 -1.21
C GLN A 352 31.88 -5.91 0.25
N THR A 353 32.78 -5.38 1.08
CA THR A 353 32.52 -5.13 2.50
C THR A 353 31.73 -3.86 2.76
N GLN A 354 31.83 -2.84 1.89
CA GLN A 354 30.99 -1.63 1.99
C GLN A 354 29.50 -1.93 1.75
N SER A 355 29.20 -2.84 0.81
CA SER A 355 27.83 -3.31 0.57
C SER A 355 27.28 -4.10 1.77
N ARG A 356 28.13 -4.88 2.42
CA ARG A 356 27.79 -5.64 3.63
C ARG A 356 27.58 -4.73 4.84
N ALA A 357 28.45 -3.74 5.05
CA ALA A 357 28.30 -2.74 6.11
C ALA A 357 27.01 -1.91 5.92
N SER A 358 26.69 -1.53 4.69
CA SER A 358 25.45 -0.81 4.37
C SER A 358 24.20 -1.66 4.68
N LEU A 359 24.24 -2.96 4.41
CA LEU A 359 23.17 -3.89 4.74
C LEU A 359 23.07 -4.12 6.26
N GLU A 360 24.20 -4.32 6.94
CA GLU A 360 24.24 -4.48 8.41
C GLU A 360 23.70 -3.24 9.12
N ARG A 361 24.07 -2.04 8.65
CA ARG A 361 23.48 -0.77 9.11
C ARG A 361 21.96 -0.78 8.90
N TYR A 362 21.49 -1.08 7.69
CA TYR A 362 20.04 -1.13 7.43
C TYR A 362 19.33 -2.11 8.37
N LEU A 363 19.87 -3.32 8.54
CA LEU A 363 19.29 -4.34 9.42
C LEU A 363 19.25 -3.90 10.88
N HIS A 364 20.26 -3.17 11.35
CA HIS A 364 20.30 -2.61 12.70
C HIS A 364 19.12 -1.65 12.94
N TYR A 365 18.92 -0.68 12.06
CA TYR A 365 17.83 0.30 12.20
C TYR A 365 16.46 -0.31 11.89
N TYR A 366 16.37 -1.20 10.90
CA TYR A 366 15.13 -1.88 10.53
C TYR A 366 14.62 -2.79 11.64
N ASN A 367 15.49 -3.56 12.29
CA ASN A 367 15.09 -4.44 13.38
C ASN A 367 14.46 -3.65 14.54
N ARG A 368 15.04 -2.50 14.88
CA ARG A 368 14.53 -1.60 15.94
C ARG A 368 13.22 -0.91 15.54
N TYR A 369 13.14 -0.41 14.30
CA TYR A 369 11.91 0.13 13.72
C TYR A 369 10.76 -0.89 13.81
N ALA A 370 10.98 -2.11 13.28
CA ALA A 370 9.96 -3.16 13.24
C ALA A 370 9.59 -3.66 14.64
N ASN A 371 10.57 -3.75 15.54
CA ASN A 371 10.35 -4.14 16.92
C ASN A 371 9.46 -3.13 17.67
N HIS A 372 9.70 -1.82 17.54
CA HIS A 372 8.83 -0.83 18.16
C HIS A 372 7.44 -0.77 17.52
N GLU A 373 7.31 -1.05 16.22
CA GLU A 373 6.01 -1.19 15.58
C GLU A 373 5.22 -2.39 16.14
N GLN A 374 5.88 -3.53 16.31
CA GLN A 374 5.26 -4.71 16.92
C GLN A 374 4.94 -4.47 18.40
N SER A 375 5.85 -3.86 19.16
CA SER A 375 5.63 -3.54 20.57
C SER A 375 4.46 -2.57 20.75
N ALA A 376 4.32 -1.55 19.90
CA ALA A 376 3.18 -0.64 19.94
C ALA A 376 1.84 -1.38 19.76
N LYS A 377 1.79 -2.37 18.85
CA LYS A 377 0.60 -3.22 18.64
C LYS A 377 0.28 -4.05 19.88
N LEU A 378 1.29 -4.67 20.51
CA LEU A 378 1.11 -5.45 21.73
C LEU A 378 0.72 -4.58 22.94
N ASP A 379 1.30 -3.38 23.04
CA ASP A 379 0.93 -2.37 24.05
C ASP A 379 -0.51 -1.88 23.82
N GLN A 380 -0.99 -1.83 22.57
CA GLN A 380 -2.38 -1.51 22.28
C GLN A 380 -3.33 -2.67 22.63
N ASP A 381 -2.93 -3.92 22.42
CA ASP A 381 -3.69 -5.08 22.92
C ASP A 381 -3.74 -5.10 24.47
N LEU A 382 -2.79 -4.43 25.14
CA LEU A 382 -2.81 -4.25 26.59
C LEU A 382 -4.01 -3.43 27.04
N TYR A 383 -4.60 -2.53 26.23
CA TYR A 383 -5.80 -1.77 26.65
C TYR A 383 -6.92 -2.68 27.14
N GLN A 384 -7.20 -3.77 26.43
CA GLN A 384 -8.27 -4.70 26.81
C GLN A 384 -7.98 -5.38 28.15
N LYS A 385 -6.70 -5.70 28.40
CA LYS A 385 -6.27 -6.24 29.70
C LYS A 385 -6.28 -5.15 30.79
N THR A 386 -5.96 -3.92 30.42
CA THR A 386 -5.95 -2.76 31.31
C THR A 386 -7.35 -2.39 31.76
N GLU A 387 -8.38 -2.47 30.91
CA GLU A 387 -9.78 -2.28 31.32
C GLU A 387 -10.18 -3.31 32.39
N LYS A 388 -9.86 -4.58 32.16
CA LYS A 388 -10.08 -5.64 33.16
C LYS A 388 -9.30 -5.40 34.45
N LYS A 389 -8.05 -4.94 34.35
CA LYS A 389 -7.22 -4.52 35.51
C LYS A 389 -7.83 -3.32 36.24
N MET A 390 -8.41 -2.36 35.53
CA MET A 390 -9.09 -1.21 36.11
C MET A 390 -10.36 -1.64 36.87
N GLU A 391 -11.14 -2.57 36.32
CA GLU A 391 -12.30 -3.17 37.00
C GLU A 391 -11.88 -3.98 38.24
N GLU A 392 -10.85 -4.82 38.13
CA GLU A 392 -10.30 -5.59 39.25
C GLU A 392 -9.76 -4.66 40.35
N MET A 393 -9.12 -3.56 39.98
CA MET A 393 -8.65 -2.53 40.92
C MET A 393 -9.81 -1.83 41.62
N GLN A 394 -10.90 -1.52 40.93
CA GLN A 394 -12.13 -0.97 41.54
C GLN A 394 -12.78 -1.94 42.53
N GLN A 395 -12.73 -3.24 42.24
CA GLN A 395 -13.36 -4.25 43.11
C GLN A 395 -12.51 -4.59 44.35
N THR A 396 -11.19 -4.45 44.24
CA THR A 396 -10.23 -4.85 45.29
C THR A 396 -9.67 -3.68 46.09
N SER A 397 -9.91 -2.43 45.67
CA SER A 397 -9.46 -1.22 46.36
C SER A 397 -10.56 -0.15 46.35
N ASP A 398 -10.49 0.82 47.26
CA ASP A 398 -11.49 1.90 47.39
C ASP A 398 -11.36 3.00 46.32
N LEU A 399 -10.74 2.70 45.17
CA LEU A 399 -10.49 3.67 44.10
C LEU A 399 -11.72 3.87 43.20
N SER A 400 -12.05 5.13 42.92
CA SER A 400 -13.15 5.49 42.03
C SER A 400 -12.82 5.22 40.55
N TRP A 401 -13.86 5.22 39.69
CA TRP A 401 -13.68 5.06 38.24
C TRP A 401 -12.76 6.10 37.61
N ILE A 402 -12.76 7.33 38.14
CA ILE A 402 -11.88 8.43 37.70
C ILE A 402 -10.43 8.12 38.08
N GLU A 403 -10.22 7.60 39.29
CA GLU A 403 -8.89 7.33 39.83
C GLU A 403 -8.14 6.20 39.15
N VAL A 404 -8.82 5.30 38.42
CA VAL A 404 -8.19 4.23 37.66
C VAL A 404 -7.86 4.62 36.21
N GLN A 405 -8.34 5.77 35.71
CA GLN A 405 -8.09 6.24 34.33
C GLN A 405 -6.59 6.51 34.03
N PHE A 406 -5.76 6.67 35.07
CA PHE A 406 -4.32 6.86 34.87
C PHE A 406 -3.66 5.69 34.12
N LEU A 407 -4.18 4.46 34.27
CA LEU A 407 -3.67 3.31 33.53
C LEU A 407 -3.91 3.45 32.03
N LYS A 408 -5.10 3.92 31.63
CA LYS A 408 -5.42 4.19 30.22
C LYS A 408 -4.46 5.25 29.64
N LYS A 409 -4.26 6.35 30.38
CA LYS A 409 -3.32 7.42 30.00
C LYS A 409 -1.87 6.92 29.91
N ALA A 410 -1.46 6.03 30.81
CA ALA A 410 -0.13 5.42 30.77
C ALA A 410 0.07 4.54 29.53
N VAL A 411 -0.95 3.78 29.12
CA VAL A 411 -0.92 3.02 27.86
C VAL A 411 -0.90 3.96 26.65
N ASP A 412 -1.70 5.04 26.64
CA ASP A 412 -1.70 6.05 25.56
C ASP A 412 -0.29 6.64 25.36
N VAL A 413 0.34 7.07 26.46
CA VAL A 413 1.71 7.62 26.46
C VAL A 413 2.73 6.58 26.00
N THR A 414 2.57 5.31 26.40
CA THR A 414 3.45 4.22 25.97
C THR A 414 3.35 4.01 24.46
N VAL A 415 2.13 3.84 23.92
CA VAL A 415 1.90 3.63 22.47
C VAL A 415 2.39 4.83 21.65
N GLN A 416 2.16 6.06 22.14
CA GLN A 416 2.65 7.27 21.47
C GLN A 416 4.19 7.36 21.47
N SER A 417 4.82 6.98 22.58
CA SER A 417 6.28 6.97 22.70
C SER A 417 6.91 5.87 21.84
N ARG A 418 6.29 4.68 21.76
CA ARG A 418 6.67 3.60 20.82
C ARG A 418 6.59 4.04 19.37
N THR A 419 5.52 4.73 19.00
CA THR A 419 5.35 5.28 17.64
C THR A 419 6.42 6.32 17.34
N THR A 420 6.75 7.18 18.31
CA THR A 420 7.83 8.16 18.18
C THR A 420 9.18 7.46 18.01
N LEU A 421 9.52 6.50 18.89
CA LEU A 421 10.75 5.70 18.84
C LEU A 421 10.90 4.95 17.51
N LYS A 422 9.82 4.37 16.98
CA LYS A 422 9.82 3.75 15.65
C LYS A 422 10.37 4.73 14.60
N TRP A 423 9.87 5.97 14.59
CA TRP A 423 10.28 6.97 13.61
C TRP A 423 11.62 7.65 13.92
N THR A 424 12.08 7.66 15.18
CA THR A 424 13.45 8.10 15.49
C THR A 424 14.50 7.19 14.86
N TYR A 425 14.25 5.88 14.78
CA TYR A 425 15.17 4.96 14.08
C TYR A 425 15.19 5.16 12.57
N ALA A 426 14.03 5.42 11.95
CA ALA A 426 13.97 5.77 10.53
C ALA A 426 14.67 7.10 10.23
N PHE A 427 14.57 8.08 11.15
CA PHE A 427 15.28 9.35 11.06
C PHE A 427 16.80 9.16 11.21
N ALA A 428 17.24 8.48 12.28
CA ALA A 428 18.63 8.21 12.59
C ALA A 428 19.36 7.42 11.50
N PHE A 429 18.65 6.49 10.83
CA PHE A 429 19.22 5.74 9.72
C PHE A 429 19.81 6.65 8.64
N TYR A 430 19.19 7.82 8.38
CA TYR A 430 19.59 8.76 7.34
C TYR A 430 20.54 9.88 7.82
N LEU A 431 20.81 10.00 9.12
CA LEU A 431 21.69 11.03 9.66
C LEU A 431 23.16 10.73 9.35
N ASP A 432 23.90 11.80 9.04
CA ASP A 432 25.36 11.78 9.06
C ASP A 432 25.87 11.77 10.50
N ARG A 433 27.04 11.16 10.74
CA ARG A 433 27.66 11.18 12.07
C ARG A 433 28.18 12.59 12.38
N THR A 434 27.61 13.20 13.41
CA THR A 434 27.97 14.53 13.91
C THR A 434 27.77 14.57 15.43
N ASN A 435 28.29 15.59 16.12
CA ASN A 435 28.05 15.78 17.56
C ASN A 435 26.54 15.86 17.89
N GLU A 436 25.76 16.50 17.01
CA GLU A 436 24.30 16.60 17.13
C GLU A 436 23.62 15.22 17.05
N THR A 437 24.14 14.34 16.19
CA THR A 437 23.66 12.96 16.05
C THR A 437 23.92 12.16 17.33
N GLU A 438 25.03 12.40 18.03
CA GLU A 438 25.31 11.72 19.31
C GLU A 438 24.34 12.16 20.41
N LEU A 439 24.08 13.47 20.50
CA LEU A 439 23.10 14.03 21.44
C LEU A 439 21.68 13.51 21.15
N PHE A 440 21.30 13.42 19.88
CA PHE A 440 20.04 12.80 19.46
C PHE A 440 19.94 11.34 19.92
N GLU A 441 21.01 10.56 19.75
CA GLU A 441 21.06 9.16 20.17
C GLU A 441 21.02 8.99 21.70
N ASP A 442 21.57 9.94 22.46
CA ASP A 442 21.42 9.98 23.93
C ASP A 442 19.97 10.24 24.34
N ASN A 443 19.34 11.26 23.76
CA ASN A 443 17.92 11.55 23.98
C ASN A 443 17.03 10.36 23.58
N GLN A 444 17.36 9.67 22.48
CA GLN A 444 16.67 8.47 22.02
C GLN A 444 16.80 7.32 23.03
N ARG A 445 18.01 7.04 23.52
CA ARG A 445 18.27 6.00 24.54
C ARG A 445 17.45 6.27 25.81
N ASP A 446 17.43 7.52 26.24
CA ASP A 446 16.76 7.92 27.46
C ASP A 446 15.23 7.75 27.37
N LEU A 447 14.65 8.14 26.23
CA LEU A 447 13.23 7.89 25.94
C LEU A 447 12.93 6.39 25.84
N GLU A 448 13.79 5.62 25.16
CA GLU A 448 13.63 4.18 25.01
C GLU A 448 13.60 3.49 26.37
N MET A 449 14.61 3.74 27.22
CA MET A 449 14.67 3.17 28.57
C MET A 449 13.46 3.58 29.43
N ALA A 450 13.06 4.85 29.40
CA ALA A 450 11.89 5.31 30.13
C ALA A 450 10.62 4.57 29.67
N THR A 451 10.47 4.36 28.36
CA THR A 451 9.33 3.66 27.76
C THR A 451 9.32 2.19 28.15
N GLU A 452 10.48 1.50 28.16
CA GLU A 452 10.56 0.10 28.60
C GLU A 452 10.20 -0.04 30.08
N GLN A 453 10.67 0.87 30.94
CA GLN A 453 10.33 0.86 32.37
C GLN A 453 8.84 1.04 32.61
N LEU A 454 8.19 1.94 31.87
CA LEU A 454 6.74 2.14 31.96
C LEU A 454 5.97 0.92 31.45
N SER A 455 6.37 0.37 30.29
CA SER A 455 5.78 -0.84 29.72
C SER A 455 5.91 -2.04 30.68
N GLU A 456 7.05 -2.20 31.35
CA GLU A 456 7.26 -3.23 32.38
C GLU A 456 6.30 -3.06 33.56
N LEU A 457 6.11 -1.84 34.06
CA LEU A 457 5.17 -1.56 35.16
C LEU A 457 3.73 -1.90 34.77
N LEU A 458 3.34 -1.63 33.52
CA LEU A 458 2.00 -1.94 33.01
C LEU A 458 1.77 -3.45 32.80
N GLU A 459 2.82 -4.21 32.48
CA GLU A 459 2.75 -5.67 32.31
C GLU A 459 2.76 -6.45 33.63
N LYS A 460 3.28 -5.87 34.73
CA LYS A 460 3.31 -6.52 36.05
C LYS A 460 1.91 -6.93 36.54
N PRO A 461 1.79 -8.10 37.22
CA PRO A 461 0.53 -8.53 37.82
C PRO A 461 0.12 -7.60 38.96
N LEU A 462 -1.19 -7.42 39.16
CA LEU A 462 -1.73 -6.61 40.24
C LEU A 462 -1.68 -7.40 41.56
N GLU A 463 -0.90 -6.93 42.51
CA GLU A 463 -0.91 -7.44 43.89
C GLU A 463 -1.66 -6.42 44.77
N PRO A 464 -2.78 -6.79 45.45
CA PRO A 464 -3.64 -5.84 46.18
C PRO A 464 -2.88 -4.95 47.18
N GLN A 465 -1.86 -5.50 47.83
CA GLN A 465 -1.05 -4.82 48.84
C GLN A 465 -0.12 -3.74 48.25
N LYS A 466 0.17 -3.79 46.93
CA LYS A 466 1.09 -2.87 46.24
C LYS A 466 0.40 -1.92 45.29
N ILE A 467 -0.94 -1.88 45.27
CA ILE A 467 -1.72 -1.05 44.31
C ILE A 467 -1.38 0.43 44.46
N ALA A 468 -1.23 0.94 45.69
CA ALA A 468 -0.90 2.35 45.93
C ALA A 468 0.51 2.71 45.43
N GLU A 469 1.50 1.86 45.71
CA GLU A 469 2.89 2.03 45.22
C GLU A 469 2.95 1.95 43.69
N LEU A 470 2.22 0.99 43.11
CA LEU A 470 2.12 0.83 41.65
C LEU A 470 1.48 2.05 40.99
N ARG A 471 0.40 2.60 41.57
CA ARG A 471 -0.27 3.81 41.07
C ARG A 471 0.71 4.98 41.02
N GLN A 472 1.41 5.25 42.12
CA GLN A 472 2.39 6.33 42.18
C GLN A 472 3.52 6.11 41.16
N ALA A 473 4.09 4.91 41.11
CA ALA A 473 5.18 4.58 40.18
C ALA A 473 4.77 4.73 38.71
N VAL A 474 3.56 4.31 38.34
CA VAL A 474 3.03 4.44 36.97
C VAL A 474 2.79 5.91 36.63
N LEU A 475 2.23 6.71 37.54
CA LEU A 475 2.01 8.14 37.33
C LEU A 475 3.34 8.88 37.10
N ASP A 476 4.30 8.70 38.00
CA ASP A 476 5.61 9.35 37.92
C ASP A 476 6.35 8.97 36.63
N LYS A 477 6.32 7.67 36.27
CA LYS A 477 6.93 7.20 35.02
C LYS A 477 6.19 7.68 33.79
N THR A 478 4.87 7.80 33.82
CA THR A 478 4.09 8.34 32.71
C THR A 478 4.47 9.80 32.43
N VAL A 479 4.61 10.62 33.47
CA VAL A 479 5.07 12.01 33.35
C VAL A 479 6.49 12.06 32.81
N TYR A 480 7.39 11.23 33.34
CA TYR A 480 8.79 11.19 32.90
C TYR A 480 8.94 10.77 31.43
N VAL A 481 8.20 9.74 30.98
CA VAL A 481 8.19 9.30 29.58
C VAL A 481 7.68 10.41 28.66
N LYS A 482 6.59 11.08 29.05
CA LYS A 482 6.06 12.23 28.30
C LYS A 482 7.12 13.32 28.17
N LEU A 483 7.76 13.71 29.28
CA LEU A 483 8.82 14.72 29.28
C LEU A 483 9.99 14.34 28.35
N ARG A 484 10.49 13.10 28.44
CA ARG A 484 11.59 12.64 27.58
C ARG A 484 11.22 12.65 26.10
N ARG A 485 9.98 12.27 25.78
CA ARG A 485 9.46 12.33 24.41
C ARG A 485 9.44 13.78 23.92
N GLU A 486 8.95 14.70 24.73
CA GLU A 486 8.87 16.12 24.37
C GLU A 486 10.25 16.74 24.16
N ILE A 487 11.23 16.44 25.01
CA ILE A 487 12.62 16.91 24.86
C ILE A 487 13.19 16.47 23.50
N LEU A 488 13.02 15.18 23.15
CA LEU A 488 13.50 14.63 21.89
C LEU A 488 12.83 15.32 20.69
N LEU A 489 11.51 15.47 20.73
CA LEU A 489 10.74 16.10 19.65
C LEU A 489 11.09 17.58 19.48
N GLU A 490 11.21 18.31 20.59
CA GLU A 490 11.55 19.73 20.61
C GLU A 490 12.94 20.01 20.05
N ASP A 491 13.95 19.25 20.51
CA ASP A 491 15.32 19.38 19.99
C ASP A 491 15.37 19.03 18.50
N THR A 492 14.73 17.93 18.09
CA THR A 492 14.73 17.52 16.68
C THR A 492 14.05 18.56 15.79
N ALA A 493 12.90 19.09 16.22
CA ALA A 493 12.17 20.12 15.48
C ALA A 493 12.95 21.43 15.36
N LYS A 494 13.57 21.91 16.45
CA LYS A 494 14.48 23.08 16.39
C LYS A 494 15.63 22.83 15.44
N GLY A 495 16.27 21.66 15.51
CA GLY A 495 17.38 21.33 14.62
C GLY A 495 16.96 21.24 13.14
N LEU A 496 15.72 20.88 12.85
CA LEU A 496 15.18 20.90 11.47
C LEU A 496 14.91 22.33 10.99
N GLN A 497 14.43 23.22 11.86
CA GLN A 497 14.20 24.63 11.55
C GLN A 497 15.53 25.38 11.34
N ASP A 498 16.52 25.11 12.18
CA ASP A 498 17.86 25.70 12.13
C ASP A 498 18.76 25.09 11.03
N GLY A 499 18.36 23.95 10.46
CA GLY A 499 19.17 23.21 9.49
C GLY A 499 20.41 22.55 10.10
N ARG A 500 20.39 22.23 11.41
CA ARG A 500 21.48 21.52 12.12
C ARG A 500 21.71 20.10 11.60
N TRP A 501 20.65 19.41 11.18
CA TRP A 501 20.72 18.02 10.75
C TRP A 501 21.33 17.87 9.35
N LYS A 502 22.36 17.01 9.25
CA LYS A 502 22.97 16.60 7.97
C LYS A 502 22.56 15.17 7.64
N PHE A 503 22.26 14.92 6.38
CA PHE A 503 21.81 13.63 5.88
C PHE A 503 22.69 13.20 4.70
N PHE A 504 23.13 11.93 4.66
CA PHE A 504 23.93 11.41 3.53
C PHE A 504 23.13 11.33 2.22
N ILE A 505 21.81 11.50 2.28
CA ILE A 505 20.95 11.56 1.10
C ILE A 505 20.62 13.00 0.73
N MET A 506 20.58 13.27 -0.57
CA MET A 506 20.10 14.56 -1.06
C MET A 506 18.61 14.74 -0.73
N ILE A 507 18.31 15.81 0.01
CA ILE A 507 16.97 16.35 0.23
C ILE A 507 16.80 17.52 -0.76
N PRO A 508 15.90 17.42 -1.76
CA PRO A 508 15.65 18.51 -2.68
C PRO A 508 15.22 19.78 -1.93
N ARG A 509 15.79 20.93 -2.30
CA ARG A 509 15.33 22.24 -1.77
C ARG A 509 13.84 22.42 -2.09
N SER A 510 13.09 22.86 -1.10
CA SER A 510 11.63 23.04 -1.18
C SER A 510 11.26 24.00 -2.32
N GLY A 511 10.41 23.53 -3.24
CA GLY A 511 9.92 24.33 -4.37
C GLY A 511 9.77 23.61 -5.71
N LYS A 512 10.27 22.38 -5.88
CA LYS A 512 10.18 21.66 -7.18
C LYS A 512 9.55 20.26 -7.17
N VAL A 513 9.00 19.81 -6.05
CA VAL A 513 8.33 18.50 -6.01
C VAL A 513 7.00 18.64 -5.26
N MET A 514 5.98 19.16 -5.92
CA MET A 514 4.59 19.10 -5.40
C MET A 514 3.58 18.59 -6.44
N GLY A 515 3.96 18.43 -7.71
CA GLY A 515 3.11 17.80 -8.72
C GLY A 515 2.99 16.26 -8.64
N GLN A 516 3.78 15.60 -7.79
CA GLN A 516 3.78 14.13 -7.64
C GLN A 516 3.33 13.64 -6.25
N PHE A 517 3.11 14.53 -5.29
CA PHE A 517 2.56 14.14 -3.98
C PHE A 517 1.04 13.88 -4.05
N ALA A 518 0.34 14.45 -5.04
CA ALA A 518 -1.10 14.29 -5.27
C ALA A 518 -1.51 13.01 -6.05
N ARG A 519 -0.55 12.12 -6.40
CA ARG A 519 -0.83 10.86 -7.12
C ARG A 519 -0.24 9.64 -6.43
N PHE A 520 -0.34 9.55 -5.10
CA PHE A 520 -0.43 8.23 -4.49
C PHE A 520 -1.81 7.68 -4.86
N SER A 521 -1.84 6.82 -5.90
CA SER A 521 -3.06 6.14 -6.32
C SER A 521 -3.75 5.52 -5.10
N SER A 522 -5.07 5.53 -5.11
CA SER A 522 -5.96 4.90 -4.12
C SER A 522 -5.61 3.43 -3.81
N LYS A 523 -4.78 2.77 -4.64
CA LYS A 523 -4.25 1.41 -4.40
C LYS A 523 -3.15 1.36 -3.33
N SER A 524 -2.29 2.37 -3.20
CA SER A 524 -1.19 2.40 -2.23
C SER A 524 -1.65 2.79 -0.82
N ARG A 525 -2.70 3.62 -0.73
CA ARG A 525 -3.37 3.98 0.54
C ARG A 525 -4.07 2.77 1.17
N MET A 526 -4.69 1.93 0.33
CA MET A 526 -5.29 0.66 0.76
C MET A 526 -4.27 -0.40 1.15
N GLN A 527 -3.13 -0.53 0.44
CA GLN A 527 -2.13 -1.56 0.79
C GLN A 527 -1.45 -1.33 2.14
N TYR A 528 -1.36 -0.09 2.62
CA TYR A 528 -0.80 0.23 3.94
C TYR A 528 -1.82 0.02 5.07
N ALA A 529 -3.09 0.39 4.86
CA ALA A 529 -4.19 0.11 5.82
C ALA A 529 -4.53 -1.40 5.90
N ILE A 530 -4.60 -2.09 4.75
CA ILE A 530 -4.90 -3.53 4.67
C ILE A 530 -3.77 -4.40 5.23
N LYS A 531 -2.51 -3.93 5.22
CA LYS A 531 -1.41 -4.63 5.90
C LYS A 531 -1.48 -4.53 7.43
N ASN A 532 -2.07 -3.46 7.98
CA ASN A 532 -2.23 -3.30 9.43
C ASN A 532 -3.52 -3.96 9.97
N GLU A 533 -4.59 -4.08 9.17
CA GLU A 533 -5.81 -4.80 9.58
C GLU A 533 -5.70 -6.33 9.47
N ASN A 534 -4.88 -6.87 8.56
CA ASN A 534 -4.73 -8.33 8.44
C ASN A 534 -3.88 -8.99 9.55
N SER A 535 -3.33 -8.20 10.48
CA SER A 535 -2.60 -8.70 11.65
C SER A 535 -3.44 -8.70 12.93
N SER A 536 -4.59 -8.02 12.97
CA SER A 536 -5.44 -7.90 14.17
C SER A 536 -6.49 -9.01 14.31
N ASN A 537 -6.75 -9.80 13.27
CA ASN A 537 -7.82 -10.82 13.27
C ASN A 537 -7.34 -12.28 13.27
N LYS A 538 -6.08 -12.58 13.61
CA LYS A 538 -5.56 -13.97 13.67
C LYS A 538 -5.24 -14.53 15.06
N SER A 539 -5.44 -13.76 16.14
CA SER A 539 -5.08 -14.18 17.50
C SER A 539 -6.26 -14.65 18.36
N THR A 540 -7.49 -14.69 17.85
CA THR A 540 -8.69 -15.07 18.63
C THR A 540 -9.42 -16.29 18.07
N SER A 541 -8.73 -17.40 17.80
CA SER A 541 -9.39 -18.72 17.73
C SER A 541 -8.42 -19.91 17.85
N LEU A 542 -7.50 -19.87 18.80
CA LEU A 542 -6.66 -21.03 19.14
C LEU A 542 -6.34 -21.01 20.63
N HIS A 543 -7.32 -21.33 21.46
CA HIS A 543 -7.16 -22.19 22.65
C HIS A 543 -8.47 -22.28 23.45
N LYS A 544 -9.33 -23.23 23.06
CA LYS A 544 -10.09 -24.02 24.05
C LYS A 544 -10.38 -25.39 23.46
N GLN A 545 -10.12 -26.41 24.28
CA GLN A 545 -10.38 -27.85 24.09
C GLN A 545 -9.26 -28.68 23.45
N LEU A 546 -8.32 -29.11 24.29
CA LEU A 546 -7.74 -30.46 24.25
C LEU A 546 -7.74 -31.03 25.68
N LYS A 547 -8.25 -32.27 25.79
CA LYS A 547 -8.59 -33.16 26.93
C LYS A 547 -10.09 -33.48 26.82
N ASP A 548 -10.56 -34.68 26.50
CA ASP A 548 -10.00 -36.03 26.54
C ASP A 548 -10.66 -36.93 25.48
N ASP A 549 -10.22 -38.18 25.42
CA ASP A 549 -10.80 -39.37 24.77
C ASP A 549 -10.39 -39.74 23.33
N ALA A 550 -9.50 -40.72 23.31
CA ALA A 550 -9.25 -41.65 22.23
C ALA A 550 -10.49 -42.52 21.95
N SER A 551 -10.84 -42.73 20.68
CA SER A 551 -10.98 -44.07 20.09
C SER A 551 -11.53 -44.05 18.66
N SER A 552 -10.88 -44.85 17.81
CA SER A 552 -11.47 -45.68 16.75
C SER A 552 -12.00 -45.06 15.43
N LYS A 553 -11.28 -45.46 14.37
CA LYS A 553 -11.75 -45.99 13.06
C LYS A 553 -11.93 -45.02 11.88
N ASN A 554 -10.96 -45.15 10.95
CA ASN A 554 -11.09 -45.39 9.50
C ASN A 554 -12.43 -45.05 8.83
N TYR A 555 -12.41 -44.33 7.70
CA TYR A 555 -12.63 -44.94 6.38
C TYR A 555 -12.24 -43.99 5.22
N SER A 556 -12.01 -44.65 4.09
CA SER A 556 -11.24 -44.33 2.90
C SER A 556 -11.86 -43.34 1.89
N PHE A 557 -10.96 -42.62 1.23
CA PHE A 557 -11.09 -41.98 -0.08
C PHE A 557 -11.10 -43.03 -1.20
N ILE A 558 -12.05 -42.97 -2.16
CA ILE A 558 -11.89 -43.46 -3.55
C ILE A 558 -12.67 -42.53 -4.51
N PRO A 559 -12.15 -42.26 -5.74
CA PRO A 559 -12.52 -41.12 -6.59
C PRO A 559 -13.48 -41.50 -7.73
N TYR A 560 -14.00 -40.50 -8.47
CA TYR A 560 -14.73 -40.74 -9.71
C TYR A 560 -14.08 -40.06 -10.92
N ALA A 561 -13.80 -40.90 -11.91
CA ALA A 561 -13.53 -40.56 -13.31
C ALA A 561 -14.83 -40.70 -14.14
N SER A 562 -14.89 -40.01 -15.27
CA SER A 562 -15.94 -40.04 -16.31
C SER A 562 -15.69 -41.19 -17.35
N PRO A 563 -16.39 -41.26 -18.51
CA PRO A 563 -17.78 -41.71 -18.73
C PRO A 563 -17.92 -42.73 -19.91
N SER A 564 -19.02 -43.50 -19.99
CA SER A 564 -19.58 -44.10 -21.25
C SER A 564 -20.86 -44.91 -20.94
N GLN A 565 -22.04 -44.52 -21.43
CA GLN A 565 -22.72 -44.96 -22.66
C GLN A 565 -23.30 -46.40 -22.71
N HIS A 566 -24.60 -46.45 -23.02
CA HIS A 566 -25.42 -47.50 -23.65
C HIS A 566 -26.12 -48.62 -22.80
N LYS A 567 -27.47 -48.49 -22.80
CA LYS A 567 -28.57 -49.50 -22.74
C LYS A 567 -28.26 -50.81 -23.51
N PRO A 568 -28.88 -51.99 -23.22
CA PRO A 568 -30.34 -52.27 -23.21
C PRO A 568 -30.84 -53.21 -22.07
N SER A 569 -32.13 -53.17 -21.66
CA SER A 569 -33.23 -54.11 -22.01
C SER A 569 -32.92 -55.59 -21.72
N SER A 570 -33.74 -56.46 -21.14
CA SER A 570 -35.13 -56.47 -20.67
C SER A 570 -35.48 -57.95 -20.36
N VAL A 571 -36.54 -58.21 -19.57
CA VAL A 571 -37.50 -59.35 -19.73
C VAL A 571 -37.04 -60.73 -19.17
N THR A 572 -37.78 -61.55 -18.41
CA THR A 572 -39.15 -61.58 -17.84
C THR A 572 -39.29 -62.87 -16.97
N SER A 573 -40.46 -63.01 -16.30
CA SER A 573 -41.15 -64.25 -15.87
C SER A 573 -41.12 -64.49 -14.36
N SER A 574 -42.22 -64.62 -13.60
CA SER A 574 -43.63 -64.89 -13.96
C SER A 574 -44.60 -64.76 -12.76
N ARG A 575 -45.91 -64.75 -13.11
CA ARG A 575 -47.16 -65.02 -12.36
C ARG A 575 -47.78 -63.86 -11.55
N SER A 576 -48.82 -63.18 -12.06
CA SER A 576 -50.28 -63.52 -12.11
C SER A 576 -50.94 -63.39 -10.72
N THR A 577 -51.98 -62.57 -10.44
CA THR A 577 -53.27 -62.34 -11.13
C THR A 577 -53.96 -61.03 -10.66
N GLN A 578 -54.81 -60.47 -11.53
CA GLN A 578 -55.74 -59.32 -11.44
C GLN A 578 -56.51 -59.18 -10.10
N SER A 579 -56.52 -58.03 -9.41
CA SER A 579 -57.32 -56.78 -9.59
C SER A 579 -58.84 -56.92 -9.40
N SER A 580 -59.42 -56.30 -8.36
CA SER A 580 -60.30 -55.11 -8.47
C SER A 580 -61.21 -54.90 -7.24
N SER A 581 -61.15 -53.66 -6.73
CA SER A 581 -62.24 -52.83 -6.16
C SER A 581 -62.95 -53.14 -4.84
N VAL A 582 -63.33 -52.02 -4.20
CA VAL A 582 -64.27 -51.81 -3.08
C VAL A 582 -63.67 -52.10 -1.70
N GLY A 583 -63.65 -51.23 -0.69
CA GLY A 583 -64.34 -49.96 -0.41
C GLY A 583 -64.73 -49.95 1.08
N SER A 584 -64.73 -48.77 1.72
CA SER A 584 -65.54 -48.46 2.93
C SER A 584 -65.19 -49.21 4.25
N SER A 585 -65.41 -48.71 5.48
CA SER A 585 -65.93 -47.45 6.03
C SER A 585 -66.05 -47.58 7.56
N ARG A 586 -65.97 -46.43 8.28
CA ARG A 586 -66.73 -46.04 9.50
C ARG A 586 -66.47 -46.86 10.79
N SER A 587 -66.63 -46.32 12.00
CA SER A 587 -67.56 -45.29 12.52
C SER A 587 -66.96 -44.64 13.81
N THR A 588 -67.43 -43.54 14.41
CA THR A 588 -68.79 -42.96 14.48
C THR A 588 -68.75 -41.53 15.07
N GLN A 589 -69.55 -40.63 14.46
CA GLN A 589 -70.42 -39.57 15.03
C GLN A 589 -69.78 -38.38 15.77
N SER A 590 -70.19 -37.11 15.59
CA SER A 590 -71.39 -36.44 15.03
C SER A 590 -71.16 -34.92 15.24
N SER A 591 -71.67 -33.92 14.52
CA SER A 591 -72.60 -33.78 13.40
C SER A 591 -72.50 -32.33 12.87
N SER A 592 -72.57 -32.17 11.54
CA SER A 592 -73.41 -31.23 10.74
C SER A 592 -73.33 -29.70 11.02
N VAL A 593 -73.24 -28.78 10.06
CA VAL A 593 -74.03 -28.59 8.82
C VAL A 593 -73.33 -27.57 7.89
N VAL A 594 -73.21 -27.94 6.61
CA VAL A 594 -73.36 -27.21 5.33
C VAL A 594 -72.75 -25.80 5.11
N VAL A 595 -72.15 -25.69 3.91
CA VAL A 595 -71.41 -24.59 3.28
C VAL A 595 -72.29 -23.79 2.30
N GLN A 596 -71.91 -22.51 2.12
CA GLN A 596 -72.11 -21.57 0.97
C GLN A 596 -73.24 -20.53 1.09
N PRO A 597 -73.13 -19.36 0.39
CA PRO A 597 -71.95 -18.51 0.12
C PRO A 597 -72.26 -16.98 0.26
N ALA A 598 -71.33 -16.14 0.73
CA ALA A 598 -71.40 -14.68 0.51
C ALA A 598 -70.11 -13.91 0.90
N THR A 599 -69.61 -13.13 -0.07
CA THR A 599 -69.07 -11.75 0.02
C THR A 599 -67.93 -11.36 1.00
N ASN A 600 -66.91 -10.74 0.40
CA ASN A 600 -66.00 -9.73 1.01
C ASN A 600 -66.69 -8.87 2.08
N PRO A 601 -65.98 -8.49 3.18
CA PRO A 601 -65.16 -7.28 3.10
C PRO A 601 -63.83 -7.29 3.89
N PHE A 602 -62.88 -6.49 3.38
CA PHE A 602 -61.85 -5.69 4.06
C PHE A 602 -61.49 -6.01 5.52
N ASN A 603 -60.24 -6.44 5.74
CA ASN A 603 -59.14 -5.62 6.32
C ASN A 603 -58.09 -6.55 6.96
N THR A 604 -56.91 -6.64 6.35
CA THR A 604 -55.69 -7.03 7.07
C THR A 604 -54.53 -6.18 6.55
N THR A 605 -54.09 -5.28 7.41
CA THR A 605 -52.87 -4.49 7.31
C THR A 605 -51.67 -5.39 7.00
N SER A 606 -51.13 -5.26 5.79
CA SER A 606 -49.85 -5.85 5.40
C SER A 606 -48.75 -4.82 5.62
N THR A 607 -47.99 -4.98 6.71
CA THR A 607 -46.79 -4.19 7.00
C THR A 607 -45.66 -4.67 6.08
N THR A 608 -45.42 -3.96 4.98
CA THR A 608 -44.22 -4.15 4.15
C THR A 608 -43.05 -3.47 4.84
N ASN A 609 -42.16 -4.27 5.46
CA ASN A 609 -40.88 -3.80 5.99
C ASN A 609 -39.94 -3.41 4.83
N THR A 610 -39.84 -2.13 4.53
CA THR A 610 -38.82 -1.57 3.63
C THR A 610 -37.50 -1.44 4.38
N MET A 611 -36.48 -2.20 3.95
CA MET A 611 -35.13 -2.13 4.51
C MET A 611 -34.51 -0.74 4.29
N THR A 612 -33.78 -0.26 5.29
CA THR A 612 -33.14 1.06 5.29
C THR A 612 -31.82 1.06 4.51
N LYS A 613 -31.42 2.23 4.00
CA LYS A 613 -30.15 2.43 3.28
C LYS A 613 -28.91 2.10 4.13
N GLU A 614 -29.03 2.22 5.45
CA GLU A 614 -27.99 1.80 6.39
C GLU A 614 -27.86 0.28 6.47
N GLU A 615 -28.98 -0.46 6.46
CA GLU A 615 -28.98 -1.91 6.40
C GLU A 615 -28.40 -2.41 5.06
N GLU A 616 -28.68 -1.73 3.95
CA GLU A 616 -28.11 -2.06 2.63
C GLU A 616 -26.59 -1.78 2.56
N LYS A 617 -26.12 -0.65 3.10
CA LYS A 617 -24.68 -0.31 3.18
C LYS A 617 -23.93 -1.25 4.12
N LEU A 618 -24.54 -1.64 5.24
CA LEU A 618 -24.01 -2.63 6.16
C LEU A 618 -23.95 -4.02 5.53
N LEU A 619 -24.97 -4.41 4.75
CA LEU A 619 -24.97 -5.65 3.98
C LEU A 619 -23.87 -5.65 2.92
N LEU A 620 -23.66 -4.53 2.21
CA LEU A 620 -22.61 -4.42 1.19
C LEU A 620 -21.20 -4.41 1.79
N LYS A 621 -21.01 -3.79 2.96
CA LYS A 621 -19.75 -3.84 3.73
C LYS A 621 -19.46 -5.28 4.19
N LYS A 622 -20.45 -5.94 4.79
CA LYS A 622 -20.37 -7.36 5.17
C LYS A 622 -20.09 -8.27 3.98
N GLU A 623 -20.68 -7.98 2.81
CA GLU A 623 -20.44 -8.74 1.59
C GLU A 623 -19.02 -8.53 1.04
N ARG A 624 -18.49 -7.30 1.05
CA ARG A 624 -17.10 -7.02 0.66
C ARG A 624 -16.08 -7.65 1.61
N GLU A 625 -16.33 -7.59 2.91
CA GLU A 625 -15.52 -8.28 3.93
C GLU A 625 -15.56 -9.80 3.73
N ARG A 626 -16.76 -10.36 3.49
CA ARG A 626 -16.95 -11.77 3.17
C ARG A 626 -16.19 -12.17 1.90
N GLN A 627 -16.22 -11.35 0.85
CA GLN A 627 -15.46 -11.57 -0.39
C GLN A 627 -13.95 -11.47 -0.18
N ALA A 628 -13.47 -10.55 0.66
CA ALA A 628 -12.05 -10.39 0.98
C ALA A 628 -11.51 -11.56 1.83
N ILE A 629 -12.29 -12.01 2.82
CA ILE A 629 -12.02 -13.21 3.62
C ILE A 629 -12.00 -14.43 2.70
N ALA A 630 -13.05 -14.62 1.88
CA ALA A 630 -13.14 -15.72 0.92
C ALA A 630 -11.96 -15.69 -0.06
N ARG A 631 -11.51 -14.52 -0.53
CA ARG A 631 -10.33 -14.40 -1.40
C ARG A 631 -9.03 -14.76 -0.69
N THR A 632 -8.88 -14.39 0.57
CA THR A 632 -7.69 -14.71 1.38
C THR A 632 -7.62 -16.20 1.71
N GLU A 633 -8.76 -16.79 2.10
CA GLU A 633 -8.91 -18.23 2.31
C GLU A 633 -8.69 -19.00 1.01
N ASN A 634 -9.26 -18.55 -0.11
CA ASN A 634 -9.05 -19.18 -1.41
C ASN A 634 -7.58 -19.11 -1.83
N ASN A 635 -6.91 -17.97 -1.62
CA ASN A 635 -5.46 -17.85 -1.87
C ASN A 635 -4.62 -18.77 -0.96
N ALA A 636 -4.99 -18.91 0.31
CA ALA A 636 -4.31 -19.81 1.24
C ALA A 636 -4.51 -21.28 0.85
N ARG A 637 -5.74 -21.68 0.54
CA ARG A 637 -6.10 -23.00 0.02
C ARG A 637 -5.40 -23.30 -1.30
N PHE A 638 -5.31 -22.31 -2.20
CA PHE A 638 -4.60 -22.44 -3.45
C PHE A 638 -3.09 -22.60 -3.22
N LYS A 639 -2.50 -21.86 -2.26
CA LYS A 639 -1.09 -22.03 -1.89
C LYS A 639 -0.82 -23.43 -1.35
N GLU A 640 -1.72 -23.96 -0.52
CA GLU A 640 -1.62 -25.33 -0.01
C GLU A 640 -1.78 -26.36 -1.14
N TYR A 641 -2.75 -26.16 -2.04
CA TYR A 641 -2.92 -26.97 -3.24
C TYR A 641 -1.63 -27.03 -4.06
N LEU A 642 -1.03 -25.87 -4.36
CA LEU A 642 0.25 -25.82 -5.07
C LEU A 642 1.35 -26.60 -4.36
N LEU A 643 1.42 -26.58 -3.03
CA LEU A 643 2.42 -27.31 -2.26
C LEU A 643 2.20 -28.83 -2.30
N ARG A 644 0.98 -29.31 -2.54
CA ARG A 644 0.65 -30.73 -2.69
C ARG A 644 0.91 -31.27 -4.10
N LEU A 645 1.02 -30.41 -5.10
CA LEU A 645 1.31 -30.81 -6.48
C LEU A 645 2.76 -31.29 -6.64
N PRO A 646 3.02 -32.26 -7.53
CA PRO A 646 4.37 -32.71 -7.83
C PRO A 646 5.23 -31.55 -8.38
N PRO A 647 6.55 -31.54 -8.12
CA PRO A 647 7.43 -30.50 -8.65
C PRO A 647 7.46 -30.54 -10.19
N LEU A 648 7.46 -29.37 -10.83
CA LEU A 648 7.63 -29.23 -12.26
C LEU A 648 8.97 -29.86 -12.68
N SER A 649 8.92 -30.69 -13.71
CA SER A 649 10.09 -31.27 -14.36
C SER A 649 9.83 -31.40 -15.86
N TYR A 650 10.87 -31.19 -16.65
CA TYR A 650 10.83 -31.49 -18.09
C TYR A 650 11.26 -32.95 -18.32
N PRO A 651 10.73 -33.62 -19.36
CA PRO A 651 11.11 -34.98 -19.71
C PRO A 651 12.62 -35.15 -19.96
N SER A 652 13.13 -36.37 -19.76
CA SER A 652 14.55 -36.67 -19.96
C SER A 652 15.07 -36.48 -21.39
N HIS A 653 14.17 -36.45 -22.38
CA HIS A 653 14.53 -36.18 -23.78
C HIS A 653 14.78 -34.69 -24.06
N TYR A 654 14.38 -33.77 -23.17
CA TYR A 654 14.65 -32.36 -23.34
C TYR A 654 16.14 -32.08 -23.22
N LYS A 655 16.71 -31.49 -24.28
CA LYS A 655 18.11 -31.10 -24.28
C LYS A 655 18.27 -29.69 -23.72
N VAL A 656 18.98 -29.56 -22.60
CA VAL A 656 19.35 -28.26 -22.02
C VAL A 656 20.76 -27.88 -22.46
N ASP A 657 20.88 -26.90 -23.35
CA ASP A 657 22.16 -26.35 -23.79
C ASP A 657 22.39 -24.97 -23.11
N CYS A 658 23.55 -24.80 -22.47
CA CYS A 658 23.97 -23.51 -21.91
C CYS A 658 25.17 -22.96 -22.71
N VAL A 659 24.98 -21.82 -23.37
CA VAL A 659 25.95 -21.22 -24.29
C VAL A 659 26.40 -19.84 -23.80
N SER A 660 27.62 -19.46 -24.16
CA SER A 660 28.20 -18.17 -23.75
C SER A 660 29.06 -17.49 -24.82
N THR A 661 29.09 -18.05 -26.04
CA THR A 661 29.85 -17.51 -27.17
C THR A 661 28.92 -17.22 -28.34
N LEU A 662 29.31 -16.26 -29.19
CA LEU A 662 28.49 -15.83 -30.34
C LEU A 662 28.22 -16.99 -31.31
N ASP A 663 29.25 -17.75 -31.65
CA ASP A 663 29.16 -18.86 -32.61
C ASP A 663 28.25 -19.98 -32.12
N GLU A 664 28.37 -20.35 -30.84
CA GLU A 664 27.51 -21.36 -30.24
C GLU A 664 26.06 -20.88 -30.15
N THR A 665 25.83 -19.63 -29.74
CA THR A 665 24.49 -19.04 -29.72
C THR A 665 23.86 -19.07 -31.10
N ASN A 666 24.57 -18.63 -32.13
CA ASN A 666 24.06 -18.61 -33.50
C ASN A 666 23.76 -20.01 -34.02
N LYS A 667 24.66 -20.96 -33.80
CA LYS A 667 24.49 -22.35 -34.21
C LYS A 667 23.29 -23.01 -33.53
N LYS A 668 23.18 -22.85 -32.20
CA LYS A 668 22.11 -23.47 -31.40
C LYS A 668 20.76 -22.83 -31.66
N LEU A 669 20.70 -21.50 -31.78
CA LEU A 669 19.47 -20.79 -32.09
C LEU A 669 18.97 -21.12 -33.50
N ALA A 670 19.85 -21.19 -34.50
CA ALA A 670 19.48 -21.61 -35.85
C ALA A 670 18.95 -23.05 -35.88
N GLN A 671 19.59 -23.97 -35.14
CA GLN A 671 19.11 -25.35 -35.00
C GLN A 671 17.74 -25.40 -34.34
N LEU A 672 17.54 -24.66 -33.24
CA LEU A 672 16.29 -24.58 -32.51
C LEU A 672 15.17 -24.01 -33.40
N LEU A 673 15.44 -22.98 -34.19
CA LEU A 673 14.47 -22.41 -35.14
C LEU A 673 14.16 -23.34 -36.31
N LYS A 674 15.13 -24.11 -36.81
CA LYS A 674 14.92 -25.06 -37.92
C LYS A 674 14.07 -26.25 -37.51
N ASN A 675 14.22 -26.72 -36.27
CA ASN A 675 13.55 -27.92 -35.76
C ASN A 675 12.10 -27.69 -35.30
N ASN A 676 11.62 -26.44 -35.23
CA ASN A 676 10.31 -26.10 -34.70
C ASN A 676 9.47 -25.34 -35.73
N GLU A 677 8.47 -26.04 -36.28
CA GLU A 677 7.60 -25.53 -37.35
C GLU A 677 6.61 -24.47 -36.87
N GLU A 678 6.06 -24.60 -35.66
CA GLU A 678 5.04 -23.68 -35.11
C GLU A 678 5.58 -22.29 -34.72
N LYS A 679 6.91 -22.09 -34.76
CA LYS A 679 7.61 -20.83 -34.42
C LYS A 679 7.18 -20.18 -33.10
N VAL A 680 6.71 -20.96 -32.13
CA VAL A 680 6.39 -20.50 -30.77
C VAL A 680 7.40 -21.02 -29.76
N PHE A 681 7.86 -20.14 -28.87
CA PHE A 681 8.89 -20.45 -27.89
C PHE A 681 8.54 -19.88 -26.52
N GLY A 682 8.74 -20.66 -25.46
CA GLY A 682 8.70 -20.15 -24.09
C GLY A 682 9.93 -19.33 -23.81
N VAL A 683 9.77 -18.08 -23.35
CA VAL A 683 10.87 -17.16 -23.10
C VAL A 683 10.81 -16.59 -21.70
N ASP A 684 11.98 -16.53 -21.06
CA ASP A 684 12.19 -15.85 -19.79
C ASP A 684 13.58 -15.20 -19.73
N LEU A 685 13.74 -14.17 -18.91
CA LEU A 685 14.94 -13.33 -18.81
C LEU A 685 15.41 -13.21 -17.36
N GLU A 686 16.73 -13.28 -17.15
CA GLU A 686 17.31 -13.11 -15.81
C GLU A 686 18.49 -12.12 -15.82
N TRP A 687 18.61 -11.35 -14.73
CA TRP A 687 19.68 -10.39 -14.49
C TRP A 687 20.01 -10.28 -13.00
N PRO A 688 21.25 -9.89 -12.63
CA PRO A 688 21.59 -9.64 -11.24
C PRO A 688 20.66 -8.57 -10.66
N PRO A 689 20.03 -8.81 -9.51
CA PRO A 689 19.19 -7.80 -8.89
C PRO A 689 20.01 -6.55 -8.51
N CYS A 690 19.45 -5.37 -8.78
CA CYS A 690 20.03 -4.11 -8.32
C CYS A 690 19.26 -3.64 -7.09
N PHE A 691 19.85 -3.82 -5.91
CA PHE A 691 19.25 -3.41 -4.63
C PHE A 691 19.57 -1.95 -4.25
N VAL A 692 20.24 -1.21 -5.13
CA VAL A 692 20.61 0.20 -4.91
C VAL A 692 19.59 1.12 -5.58
N LYS A 693 18.84 1.84 -4.76
CA LYS A 693 17.79 2.76 -5.19
C LYS A 693 18.33 3.95 -6.00
N GLY A 694 17.73 4.19 -7.18
CA GLY A 694 18.13 5.27 -8.09
C GLY A 694 19.26 4.90 -9.07
N GLN A 695 19.87 3.72 -8.92
CA GLN A 695 20.72 3.14 -9.94
C GLN A 695 19.86 2.50 -11.03
N VAL A 696 20.37 2.53 -12.26
CA VAL A 696 19.73 1.85 -13.38
C VAL A 696 19.83 0.35 -13.14
N GLU A 697 18.73 -0.38 -13.32
CA GLU A 697 18.73 -1.84 -13.18
C GLU A 697 19.81 -2.49 -14.05
N ASN A 698 20.46 -3.54 -13.53
CA ASN A 698 21.48 -4.27 -14.29
C ASN A 698 20.90 -4.81 -15.59
N LYS A 699 21.74 -4.84 -16.63
CA LYS A 699 21.32 -5.36 -17.94
C LYS A 699 20.95 -6.83 -17.87
N VAL A 700 20.06 -7.29 -18.75
CA VAL A 700 19.77 -8.72 -18.96
C VAL A 700 21.07 -9.49 -19.17
N THR A 701 21.29 -10.54 -18.37
CA THR A 701 22.50 -11.36 -18.44
C THR A 701 22.25 -12.75 -19.00
N LEU A 702 21.03 -13.27 -18.84
CA LEU A 702 20.62 -14.59 -19.31
C LEU A 702 19.30 -14.48 -20.08
N VAL A 703 19.28 -15.04 -21.29
CA VAL A 703 18.06 -15.25 -22.08
C VAL A 703 17.78 -16.74 -22.14
N GLN A 704 16.53 -17.12 -21.93
CA GLN A 704 16.11 -18.52 -21.81
C GLN A 704 15.04 -18.77 -22.87
N ILE A 705 15.22 -19.81 -23.68
CA ILE A 705 14.33 -20.12 -24.80
C ILE A 705 14.00 -21.61 -24.75
N CYS A 706 12.73 -21.96 -24.65
CA CYS A 706 12.24 -23.33 -24.70
C CYS A 706 11.40 -23.55 -25.96
N SER A 707 11.62 -24.69 -26.61
CA SER A 707 10.84 -25.22 -27.72
C SER A 707 10.17 -26.54 -27.34
N ALA A 708 9.64 -27.28 -28.32
CA ALA A 708 8.97 -28.57 -28.11
C ALA A 708 9.84 -29.67 -27.50
N ASP A 709 11.17 -29.59 -27.68
CA ASP A 709 12.13 -30.65 -27.38
C ASP A 709 13.46 -30.15 -26.81
N SER A 710 13.67 -28.84 -26.74
CA SER A 710 14.96 -28.24 -26.45
C SER A 710 14.82 -26.98 -25.58
N ILE A 711 15.80 -26.77 -24.70
CA ILE A 711 15.92 -25.58 -23.87
C ILE A 711 17.32 -24.99 -24.10
N LEU A 712 17.36 -23.73 -24.50
CA LEU A 712 18.59 -22.99 -24.75
C LEU A 712 18.73 -21.84 -23.75
N LEU A 713 19.80 -21.88 -22.97
CA LEU A 713 20.18 -20.86 -22.00
C LEU A 713 21.38 -20.06 -22.56
N ILE A 714 21.19 -18.77 -22.80
CA ILE A 714 22.17 -17.90 -23.46
C ILE A 714 22.68 -16.86 -22.46
N GLN A 715 23.92 -17.01 -22.01
CA GLN A 715 24.58 -16.03 -21.12
C GLN A 715 25.07 -14.81 -21.93
N VAL A 716 24.14 -13.93 -22.30
CA VAL A 716 24.39 -12.73 -23.12
C VAL A 716 25.49 -11.84 -22.54
N ALA A 717 25.60 -11.73 -21.22
CA ALA A 717 26.64 -10.93 -20.55
C ALA A 717 28.07 -11.42 -20.82
N ARG A 718 28.25 -12.65 -21.31
CA ARG A 718 29.55 -13.26 -21.58
C ARG A 718 29.95 -13.23 -23.05
N ILE A 719 29.02 -12.87 -23.95
CA ILE A 719 29.27 -12.89 -25.38
C ILE A 719 30.09 -11.65 -25.76
N GLN A 720 31.27 -11.88 -26.34
CA GLN A 720 32.12 -10.82 -26.86
C GLN A 720 31.45 -10.15 -28.07
N GLY A 721 31.46 -8.82 -28.11
CA GLY A 721 30.81 -8.04 -29.18
C GLY A 721 29.38 -7.59 -28.87
N GLY A 722 28.83 -7.91 -27.69
CA GLY A 722 27.53 -7.43 -27.22
C GLY A 722 26.37 -8.39 -27.51
N PHE A 723 25.16 -7.86 -27.63
CA PHE A 723 23.96 -8.68 -27.84
C PHE A 723 24.02 -9.40 -29.21
N PRO A 724 23.85 -10.74 -29.29
CA PRO A 724 24.00 -11.48 -30.54
C PRO A 724 23.01 -11.01 -31.62
N PRO A 725 23.46 -10.70 -32.85
CA PRO A 725 22.59 -10.21 -33.93
C PRO A 725 21.45 -11.18 -34.29
N GLN A 726 21.72 -12.49 -34.31
CA GLN A 726 20.72 -13.51 -34.61
C GLN A 726 19.69 -13.64 -33.48
N LEU A 727 20.10 -13.47 -32.22
CA LEU A 727 19.19 -13.42 -31.08
C LEU A 727 18.34 -12.14 -31.11
N ARG A 728 18.92 -11.02 -31.55
CA ARG A 728 18.17 -9.79 -31.78
C ARG A 728 17.12 -9.99 -32.86
N GLN A 729 17.49 -10.57 -34.00
CA GLN A 729 16.57 -10.89 -35.09
C GLN A 729 15.43 -11.79 -34.60
N PHE A 730 15.73 -12.79 -33.77
CA PHE A 730 14.72 -13.63 -33.12
C PHE A 730 13.68 -12.78 -32.37
N PHE A 731 14.08 -11.78 -31.59
CA PHE A 731 13.16 -10.89 -30.86
C PHE A 731 12.47 -9.84 -31.74
N GLU A 732 13.10 -9.36 -32.80
CA GLU A 732 12.53 -8.38 -33.74
C GLU A 732 11.51 -9.02 -34.71
N ASP A 733 11.57 -10.33 -34.94
CA ASP A 733 10.68 -11.04 -35.86
C ASP A 733 9.24 -11.13 -35.33
N LYS A 734 8.27 -10.65 -36.12
CA LYS A 734 6.83 -10.67 -35.81
C LYS A 734 6.20 -12.06 -35.98
N THR A 735 6.81 -12.93 -36.78
CA THR A 735 6.31 -14.27 -37.09
C THR A 735 6.72 -15.32 -36.05
N ILE A 736 7.74 -15.00 -35.24
CA ILE A 736 8.19 -15.84 -34.14
C ILE A 736 7.48 -15.39 -32.86
N LEU A 737 6.74 -16.28 -32.22
CA LEU A 737 5.98 -16.00 -31.00
C LEU A 737 6.80 -16.36 -29.75
N LYS A 738 6.81 -15.46 -28.76
CA LYS A 738 7.51 -15.58 -27.49
C LYS A 738 6.45 -15.60 -26.40
N SER A 739 6.19 -16.78 -25.84
CA SER A 739 5.22 -16.96 -24.77
C SER A 739 5.87 -16.75 -23.41
N GLY A 740 5.18 -16.01 -22.54
CA GLY A 740 5.59 -15.79 -21.16
C GLY A 740 4.50 -15.10 -20.36
N VAL A 741 4.68 -15.06 -19.03
CA VAL A 741 3.81 -14.26 -18.14
C VAL A 741 4.46 -12.91 -17.92
N ASN A 742 3.76 -11.82 -18.25
CA ASN A 742 4.31 -10.46 -18.23
C ASN A 742 5.43 -10.20 -19.27
N ILE A 743 5.42 -10.97 -20.35
CA ILE A 743 6.43 -10.94 -21.43
C ILE A 743 6.57 -9.56 -22.10
N GLY A 744 5.53 -8.71 -22.04
CA GLY A 744 5.60 -7.33 -22.49
C GLY A 744 6.62 -6.48 -21.71
N ALA A 745 6.77 -6.72 -20.41
CA ALA A 745 7.76 -6.04 -19.57
C ALA A 745 9.18 -6.49 -19.92
N ASP A 746 9.36 -7.78 -20.20
CA ASP A 746 10.64 -8.36 -20.65
C ASP A 746 11.05 -7.80 -22.02
N GLY A 747 10.08 -7.62 -22.92
CA GLY A 747 10.29 -6.94 -24.19
C GLY A 747 10.76 -5.49 -24.05
N LEU A 748 10.15 -4.72 -23.12
CA LEU A 748 10.57 -3.35 -22.81
C LEU A 748 11.95 -3.30 -22.13
N LYS A 749 12.27 -4.29 -21.30
CA LYS A 749 13.56 -4.45 -20.65
C LYS A 749 14.68 -4.66 -21.66
N LEU A 750 14.50 -5.53 -22.65
CA LEU A 750 15.45 -5.72 -23.75
C LEU A 750 15.65 -4.45 -24.59
N HIS A 751 14.55 -3.72 -24.85
CA HIS A 751 14.62 -2.44 -25.54
C HIS A 751 15.47 -1.42 -24.77
N ARG A 752 15.22 -1.25 -23.47
CA ARG A 752 15.99 -0.32 -22.62
C ARG A 752 17.47 -0.70 -22.54
N ASP A 753 17.78 -1.99 -22.44
CA ASP A 753 19.15 -2.44 -22.19
C ASP A 753 20.03 -2.48 -23.45
N PHE A 754 19.42 -2.73 -24.62
CA PHE A 754 20.12 -2.99 -25.89
C PHE A 754 19.61 -2.20 -27.11
N GLY A 755 18.53 -1.42 -26.97
CA GLY A 755 18.09 -0.45 -27.97
C GLY A 755 17.39 -1.02 -29.20
N PHE A 756 16.80 -2.21 -29.12
CA PHE A 756 16.03 -2.83 -30.21
C PHE A 756 14.58 -3.09 -29.83
N ILE A 757 13.70 -3.13 -30.83
CA ILE A 757 12.26 -3.35 -30.62
C ILE A 757 11.99 -4.84 -30.50
N THR A 758 11.08 -5.24 -29.62
CA THR A 758 10.66 -6.64 -29.49
C THR A 758 9.25 -6.86 -30.03
N ASN A 759 9.06 -7.99 -30.72
CA ASN A 759 7.86 -8.33 -31.46
C ASN A 759 7.44 -9.78 -31.17
N GLY A 760 6.16 -10.09 -31.41
CA GLY A 760 5.64 -11.45 -31.26
C GLY A 760 5.48 -11.87 -29.80
N LEU A 761 5.19 -10.91 -28.90
CA LEU A 761 5.08 -11.18 -27.46
C LEU A 761 3.67 -11.71 -27.15
N LEU A 762 3.57 -12.99 -26.78
CA LEU A 762 2.32 -13.68 -26.47
C LEU A 762 2.15 -13.77 -24.94
N GLU A 763 1.19 -13.03 -24.41
CA GLU A 763 0.90 -12.99 -22.97
C GLU A 763 0.08 -14.22 -22.56
N LEU A 764 0.67 -15.09 -21.73
CA LEU A 764 0.03 -16.33 -21.27
C LEU A 764 -1.19 -16.06 -20.38
N ARG A 765 -1.26 -14.90 -19.72
CA ARG A 765 -2.43 -14.52 -18.91
C ARG A 765 -3.67 -14.33 -19.78
N ASP A 766 -3.52 -13.63 -20.90
CA ASP A 766 -4.59 -13.38 -21.86
C ASP A 766 -5.04 -14.70 -22.50
N LEU A 767 -4.08 -15.55 -22.90
CA LEU A 767 -4.37 -16.87 -23.46
C LEU A 767 -5.09 -17.77 -22.45
N ALA A 768 -4.73 -17.71 -21.16
CA ALA A 768 -5.42 -18.44 -20.13
C ALA A 768 -6.89 -18.00 -20.02
N GLU A 769 -7.16 -16.69 -19.97
CA GLU A 769 -8.52 -16.14 -19.90
C GLU A 769 -9.39 -16.56 -21.10
N MET A 770 -8.80 -16.70 -22.28
CA MET A 770 -9.50 -17.18 -23.48
C MET A 770 -9.98 -18.63 -23.39
N THR A 771 -9.44 -19.45 -22.48
CA THR A 771 -9.90 -20.84 -22.28
C THR A 771 -11.25 -20.92 -21.58
N LYS A 772 -11.68 -19.86 -20.87
CA LYS A 772 -12.85 -19.87 -19.96
C LYS A 772 -12.88 -21.09 -19.03
N SER A 773 -11.71 -21.65 -18.70
CA SER A 773 -11.62 -22.87 -17.89
C SER A 773 -12.11 -22.61 -16.46
N PRO A 774 -12.92 -23.49 -15.86
CA PRO A 774 -13.31 -23.38 -14.45
C PRO A 774 -12.08 -23.44 -13.51
N LYS A 775 -10.95 -23.96 -13.99
CA LYS A 775 -9.66 -23.93 -13.27
C LYS A 775 -9.24 -22.49 -12.89
N LEU A 776 -9.64 -21.48 -13.65
CA LEU A 776 -9.33 -20.07 -13.37
C LEU A 776 -10.14 -19.46 -12.23
N GLU A 777 -11.23 -20.10 -11.81
CA GLU A 777 -12.04 -19.71 -10.65
C GLU A 777 -11.38 -20.17 -9.34
N PHE A 778 -10.53 -21.21 -9.42
CA PHE A 778 -9.83 -21.77 -8.27
C PHE A 778 -8.77 -20.81 -7.68
N SER A 779 -8.29 -19.84 -8.45
CA SER A 779 -7.46 -18.75 -7.95
C SER A 779 -7.55 -17.54 -8.86
N HIS A 780 -7.53 -16.32 -8.31
CA HIS A 780 -7.40 -15.08 -9.10
C HIS A 780 -5.95 -14.76 -9.49
N LEU A 781 -4.96 -15.54 -9.03
CA LEU A 781 -3.56 -15.33 -9.39
C LEU A 781 -3.30 -15.80 -10.83
N ARG A 782 -2.50 -15.01 -11.55
CA ARG A 782 -2.12 -15.28 -12.95
C ARG A 782 -0.59 -15.23 -13.14
N SER A 783 0.16 -15.61 -12.10
CA SER A 783 1.62 -15.77 -12.20
C SER A 783 1.99 -17.06 -12.93
N LEU A 784 3.22 -17.16 -13.45
CA LEU A 784 3.71 -18.37 -14.12
C LEU A 784 3.51 -19.61 -13.23
N ARG A 785 3.94 -19.57 -11.98
CA ARG A 785 3.72 -20.65 -11.00
C ARG A 785 2.24 -20.99 -10.77
N ALA A 786 1.35 -19.99 -10.74
CA ALA A 786 -0.08 -20.23 -10.52
C ALA A 786 -0.71 -20.92 -11.74
N LEU A 787 -0.42 -20.45 -12.95
CA LEU A 787 -0.91 -21.06 -14.19
C LEU A 787 -0.34 -22.47 -14.37
N THR A 788 0.94 -22.70 -14.08
CA THR A 788 1.55 -24.04 -14.06
C THR A 788 0.79 -24.97 -13.11
N GLY A 789 0.47 -24.51 -11.91
CA GLY A 789 -0.29 -25.32 -10.96
C GLY A 789 -1.71 -25.65 -11.43
N LEU A 790 -2.39 -24.70 -12.08
CA LEU A 790 -3.76 -24.90 -12.55
C LEU A 790 -3.83 -25.81 -13.79
N PHE A 791 -2.99 -25.55 -14.78
CA PHE A 791 -3.11 -26.17 -16.10
C PHE A 791 -2.14 -27.32 -16.35
N LEU A 792 -0.98 -27.32 -15.69
CA LEU A 792 0.00 -28.42 -15.76
C LEU A 792 -0.04 -29.32 -14.52
N GLU A 793 -0.80 -28.94 -13.48
CA GLU A 793 -0.94 -29.70 -12.22
C GLU A 793 0.42 -30.00 -11.58
N GLN A 794 1.35 -29.06 -11.74
CA GLN A 794 2.72 -29.14 -11.25
C GLN A 794 3.13 -27.84 -10.55
N ASN A 795 4.04 -27.97 -9.60
CA ASN A 795 4.50 -26.87 -8.76
C ASN A 795 5.89 -26.40 -9.14
N MET A 796 6.04 -25.12 -9.45
CA MET A 796 7.35 -24.49 -9.64
C MET A 796 7.93 -24.11 -8.28
N ALA A 797 9.16 -24.50 -7.96
CA ALA A 797 9.78 -24.13 -6.68
C ALA A 797 9.92 -22.60 -6.57
N LYS A 798 9.60 -22.03 -5.39
CA LYS A 798 9.95 -20.64 -5.04
C LYS A 798 11.29 -20.72 -4.34
N GLY A 799 12.31 -20.00 -4.81
CA GLY A 799 13.64 -20.16 -4.26
C GLY A 799 14.54 -18.94 -4.43
N LYS A 800 15.58 -18.90 -3.58
CA LYS A 800 16.62 -17.85 -3.56
C LYS A 800 17.40 -17.73 -4.89
N VAL A 801 17.30 -18.75 -5.76
CA VAL A 801 17.98 -18.78 -7.07
C VAL A 801 17.53 -17.64 -7.98
N ARG A 802 16.26 -17.24 -7.93
CA ARG A 802 15.74 -16.09 -8.70
C ARG A 802 16.48 -14.79 -8.42
N LEU A 803 16.90 -14.58 -7.16
CA LEU A 803 17.65 -13.40 -6.70
C LEU A 803 19.16 -13.63 -6.70
N SER A 804 19.64 -14.69 -7.36
CA SER A 804 21.07 -15.00 -7.41
C SER A 804 21.82 -14.08 -8.38
N ASN A 805 23.15 -14.08 -8.28
CA ASN A 805 23.97 -13.38 -9.26
C ASN A 805 23.97 -14.15 -10.60
N TRP A 806 23.21 -13.66 -11.57
CA TRP A 806 23.13 -14.22 -12.92
C TRP A 806 24.29 -13.82 -13.85
N ALA A 807 25.19 -12.95 -13.39
CA ALA A 807 26.41 -12.56 -14.12
C ALA A 807 27.63 -13.44 -13.80
N VAL A 808 27.44 -14.56 -13.09
CA VAL A 808 28.53 -15.51 -12.77
C VAL A 808 29.14 -16.11 -14.03
N SER A 809 30.40 -16.53 -13.95
CA SER A 809 31.14 -17.02 -15.12
C SER A 809 30.65 -18.36 -15.65
N LYS A 810 30.08 -19.19 -14.77
CA LYS A 810 29.44 -20.45 -15.08
C LYS A 810 28.23 -20.59 -14.19
N LEU A 811 27.05 -20.77 -14.79
CA LEU A 811 25.82 -20.99 -14.02
C LEU A 811 25.94 -22.27 -13.18
N SER A 812 25.46 -22.19 -11.94
CA SER A 812 25.36 -23.35 -11.06
C SER A 812 24.28 -24.33 -11.56
N PRO A 813 24.34 -25.63 -11.19
CA PRO A 813 23.29 -26.59 -11.54
C PRO A 813 21.89 -26.15 -11.10
N LEU A 814 21.78 -25.43 -9.98
CA LEU A 814 20.52 -24.88 -9.48
C LEU A 814 20.00 -23.72 -10.35
N GLN A 815 20.88 -22.82 -10.80
CA GLN A 815 20.53 -21.74 -11.73
C GLN A 815 20.11 -22.28 -13.10
N ILE A 816 20.84 -23.26 -13.63
CA ILE A 816 20.51 -23.93 -14.90
C ILE A 816 19.14 -24.59 -14.79
N LYS A 817 18.90 -25.36 -13.72
CA LYS A 817 17.62 -26.03 -13.50
C LYS A 817 16.47 -25.04 -13.35
N TYR A 818 16.67 -23.95 -12.60
CA TYR A 818 15.66 -22.91 -12.42
C TYR A 818 15.29 -22.26 -13.76
N ALA A 819 16.27 -21.71 -14.48
CA ALA A 819 16.06 -21.04 -15.76
C ALA A 819 15.45 -21.98 -16.82
N ALA A 820 15.87 -23.25 -16.83
CA ALA A 820 15.29 -24.23 -17.73
C ALA A 820 13.80 -24.50 -17.43
N LEU A 821 13.41 -24.55 -16.15
CA LEU A 821 12.03 -24.79 -15.74
C LEU A 821 11.12 -23.60 -16.03
N ASP A 822 11.60 -22.36 -15.91
CA ASP A 822 10.82 -21.14 -16.17
C ASP A 822 10.49 -21.00 -17.67
N ALA A 823 11.47 -21.21 -18.55
CA ALA A 823 11.24 -21.25 -20.00
C ALA A 823 10.36 -22.45 -20.41
N TYR A 824 10.58 -23.62 -19.82
CA TYR A 824 9.76 -24.82 -20.07
C TYR A 824 8.30 -24.64 -19.66
N ALA A 825 8.05 -24.08 -18.47
CA ALA A 825 6.70 -23.78 -18.01
C ALA A 825 5.99 -22.84 -18.99
N SER A 826 6.68 -21.80 -19.47
CA SER A 826 6.12 -20.83 -20.40
C SER A 826 5.75 -21.44 -21.76
N TYR A 827 6.54 -22.38 -22.26
CA TYR A 827 6.23 -23.13 -23.49
C TYR A 827 5.07 -24.12 -23.28
N GLN A 828 5.13 -24.94 -22.23
CA GLN A 828 4.10 -25.96 -21.96
C GLN A 828 2.74 -25.35 -21.65
N LEU A 829 2.71 -24.21 -20.94
CA LEU A 829 1.48 -23.46 -20.75
C LEU A 829 0.91 -22.94 -22.06
N TYR A 830 1.73 -22.45 -22.98
CA TYR A 830 1.25 -22.11 -24.31
C TYR A 830 0.59 -23.33 -24.99
N VAL A 831 1.26 -24.49 -25.02
CA VAL A 831 0.72 -25.70 -25.65
C VAL A 831 -0.64 -26.07 -25.08
N VAL A 832 -0.76 -26.15 -23.74
CA VAL A 832 -2.01 -26.54 -23.06
C VAL A 832 -3.10 -25.50 -23.23
N LEU A 833 -2.79 -24.21 -23.02
CA LEU A 833 -3.78 -23.15 -23.12
C LEU A 833 -4.23 -22.93 -24.57
N ASN A 834 -3.33 -23.06 -25.54
CA ASN A 834 -3.65 -22.94 -26.96
C ASN A 834 -4.57 -24.06 -27.44
N ALA A 835 -4.44 -25.28 -26.88
CA ALA A 835 -5.37 -26.38 -27.15
C ALA A 835 -6.74 -26.18 -26.49
N LEU A 836 -6.80 -25.44 -25.38
CA LEU A 836 -8.03 -25.19 -24.61
C LEU A 836 -8.75 -23.89 -24.97
N LYS A 837 -8.16 -23.02 -25.80
CA LYS A 837 -8.72 -21.70 -26.12
C LYS A 837 -10.01 -21.79 -26.94
N ASP A 838 -10.90 -20.82 -26.74
CA ASP A 838 -12.07 -20.61 -27.60
C ASP A 838 -11.61 -20.18 -29.02
N THR A 839 -11.90 -21.02 -30.03
CA THR A 839 -11.42 -20.82 -31.41
C THR A 839 -12.04 -19.61 -32.11
N ASN A 840 -13.11 -19.03 -31.56
CA ASN A 840 -13.79 -17.87 -32.12
C ASN A 840 -13.14 -16.52 -31.79
N LYS A 841 -12.05 -16.50 -30.99
CA LYS A 841 -11.36 -15.26 -30.62
C LYS A 841 -9.91 -15.28 -31.10
N SER A 842 -9.49 -14.20 -31.75
CA SER A 842 -8.09 -14.01 -32.15
C SER A 842 -7.19 -13.79 -30.92
N ILE A 843 -6.02 -14.43 -30.89
CA ILE A 843 -5.02 -14.19 -29.85
C ILE A 843 -4.43 -12.80 -30.08
N HIS A 844 -4.45 -11.95 -29.07
CA HIS A 844 -3.76 -10.67 -29.11
C HIS A 844 -2.25 -10.88 -28.95
N ILE A 845 -1.48 -10.55 -30.00
CA ILE A 845 -0.03 -10.61 -29.98
C ILE A 845 0.52 -9.19 -29.88
N ARG A 846 1.35 -8.95 -28.87
CA ARG A 846 1.93 -7.62 -28.65
C ARG A 846 3.20 -7.43 -29.50
N HIS A 847 3.26 -6.28 -30.13
CA HIS A 847 4.40 -5.79 -30.91
C HIS A 847 4.75 -4.41 -30.35
N LEU A 848 5.96 -4.22 -29.82
CA LEU A 848 6.35 -2.89 -29.32
C LEU A 848 6.52 -1.94 -30.51
N VAL A 849 6.00 -0.72 -30.39
CA VAL A 849 6.25 0.37 -31.34
C VAL A 849 7.09 1.46 -30.67
N ASN A 850 7.76 2.30 -31.46
CA ASN A 850 8.64 3.36 -30.93
C ASN A 850 7.91 4.34 -29.97
N GLU A 851 6.59 4.46 -30.07
CA GLU A 851 5.75 5.33 -29.23
C GLU A 851 5.44 4.74 -27.83
N ASP A 852 5.65 3.44 -27.62
CA ASP A 852 5.46 2.77 -26.30
C ASP A 852 6.59 3.07 -25.30
N VAL A 853 7.59 3.86 -25.71
CA VAL A 853 8.84 4.08 -24.99
C VAL A 853 8.81 5.46 -24.31
N PRO A 854 8.92 5.55 -22.96
CA PRO A 854 9.10 6.82 -22.28
C PRO A 854 10.41 7.48 -22.73
N GLU A 855 10.36 8.70 -23.26
CA GLU A 855 11.56 9.49 -23.57
C GLU A 855 12.39 9.71 -22.30
N ALA A 856 13.51 9.00 -22.16
CA ALA A 856 14.49 9.26 -21.12
C ALA A 856 15.92 9.28 -21.69
N ASN A 857 16.56 10.43 -21.51
CA ASN A 857 18.01 10.68 -21.51
C ASN A 857 18.76 10.55 -22.85
N GLN A 858 18.57 11.55 -23.72
CA GLN A 858 19.71 12.00 -24.53
C GLN A 858 20.81 12.51 -23.60
N VAL A 859 21.93 11.81 -23.61
CA VAL A 859 23.19 12.22 -22.97
C VAL A 859 23.46 13.69 -23.32
N LYS A 860 23.55 14.54 -22.29
CA LYS A 860 24.10 15.90 -22.41
C LYS A 860 25.51 15.79 -23.01
N LYS A 861 25.64 16.04 -24.32
CA LYS A 861 26.93 16.42 -24.91
C LYS A 861 27.35 17.71 -24.24
N THR A 862 28.35 17.63 -23.38
CA THR A 862 29.09 18.79 -22.90
C THR A 862 29.71 19.50 -24.10
N LYS A 863 29.22 20.72 -24.37
CA LYS A 863 29.90 21.68 -25.24
C LYS A 863 31.16 22.15 -24.51
N ASN A 864 32.30 21.54 -24.80
CA ASN A 864 33.58 22.26 -24.76
C ASN A 864 34.01 22.46 -26.21
N GLY A 865 33.90 23.70 -26.67
CA GLY A 865 34.41 24.12 -27.96
C GLY A 865 35.92 24.27 -27.89
N GLN A 866 36.64 23.43 -28.64
CA GLN A 866 37.82 23.88 -29.35
C GLN A 866 37.68 23.44 -30.80
N GLN A 867 37.57 24.44 -31.67
CA GLN A 867 37.53 24.29 -33.11
C GLN A 867 38.87 23.76 -33.61
N GLN A 868 38.89 22.61 -34.28
CA GLN A 868 39.84 22.35 -35.36
C GLN A 868 39.09 21.81 -36.57
N LYS A 869 39.29 22.52 -37.69
CA LYS A 869 38.74 22.24 -39.03
C LYS A 869 39.49 21.08 -39.71
N PRO A 870 38.92 20.48 -40.77
CA PRO A 870 39.19 19.10 -41.18
C PRO A 870 40.34 18.99 -42.19
N ALA A 871 41.09 17.88 -42.14
CA ALA A 871 41.98 17.45 -43.21
C ALA A 871 41.42 16.18 -43.87
N SER A 872 41.28 16.24 -45.18
CA SER A 872 40.75 15.23 -46.08
C SER A 872 41.83 14.32 -46.66
N LYS A 873 41.46 13.05 -46.92
CA LYS A 873 41.92 12.11 -47.97
C LYS A 873 43.41 11.74 -48.05
N GLN A 874 43.69 10.43 -47.97
CA GLN A 874 44.48 9.57 -48.92
C GLN A 874 44.71 8.19 -48.24
N GLN A 875 44.11 7.10 -48.70
CA GLN A 875 44.52 6.15 -49.75
C GLN A 875 45.90 5.45 -49.59
N ILE A 876 45.80 4.13 -49.38
CA ILE A 876 46.57 3.02 -49.96
C ILE A 876 47.98 2.78 -49.40
N GLY A 877 48.25 1.49 -49.10
CA GLY A 877 49.40 1.01 -48.37
C GLY A 877 50.65 0.80 -49.20
N HIS A 878 51.74 0.41 -48.52
CA HIS A 878 52.52 -0.78 -48.86
C HIS A 878 53.55 -1.10 -47.77
N LEU A 879 53.90 -2.38 -47.74
CA LEU A 879 54.81 -3.09 -46.84
C LEU A 879 56.26 -2.58 -46.84
N SER A 880 56.92 -2.65 -45.67
CA SER A 880 58.18 -3.39 -45.45
C SER A 880 58.76 -3.09 -44.05
N GLY A 881 59.02 -4.12 -43.23
CA GLY A 881 59.71 -4.01 -41.92
C GLY A 881 61.24 -3.89 -42.05
N PRO A 882 62.06 -4.41 -41.12
CA PRO A 882 61.87 -4.74 -39.69
C PRO A 882 63.03 -4.18 -38.81
N SER A 883 63.21 -4.76 -37.61
CA SER A 883 64.31 -4.59 -36.64
C SER A 883 64.22 -3.38 -35.69
N SER A 884 63.83 -3.55 -34.42
CA SER A 884 64.49 -4.23 -33.28
C SER A 884 65.54 -3.38 -32.57
N THR A 885 65.49 -3.46 -31.22
CA THR A 885 66.56 -3.16 -30.24
C THR A 885 66.90 -1.68 -30.06
N VAL A 886 66.79 -1.03 -28.90
CA VAL A 886 67.40 -1.30 -27.59
C VAL A 886 66.86 -0.27 -26.58
N THR A 887 66.61 -0.76 -25.38
CA THR A 887 66.38 -0.07 -24.11
C THR A 887 67.52 0.85 -23.69
N ILE A 888 67.25 2.11 -23.29
CA ILE A 888 68.08 2.80 -22.29
C ILE A 888 67.18 3.45 -21.23
N VAL A 889 67.54 3.12 -19.99
CA VAL A 889 66.90 3.40 -18.71
C VAL A 889 67.55 4.62 -18.05
N LYS A 890 66.80 5.25 -17.13
CA LYS A 890 67.21 6.24 -16.10
C LYS A 890 67.38 7.68 -16.62
N LYS A 891 67.04 8.72 -15.86
CA LYS A 891 67.03 8.85 -14.40
C LYS A 891 66.15 10.05 -13.98
N LYS A 892 65.64 9.94 -12.76
CA LYS A 892 65.08 10.99 -11.91
C LYS A 892 65.80 12.35 -12.02
N GLN A 893 65.03 13.43 -11.93
CA GLN A 893 65.02 14.24 -10.71
C GLN A 893 63.59 14.42 -10.24
#